data_AF-A0A7J8XUT6-F1
#
_entry.id   AF-A0A7J8XUT6-F1
#
_cell.length_a   1.000
_cell.length_b   1.000
_cell.length_c   1.000
_cell.angle_alpha   90.00
_cell.angle_beta   90.00
_cell.angle_gamma   90.00
#
_symmetry.space_group_name_H-M   'P 1'
#
loop_
_entity.id
_entity.type
_entity.pdbx_description
1 polymer ?
#
loop_
_entity_poly.entity_id
_entity_poly.type
_entity_poly.pdbx_seq_one_letter_code
_entity_poly.pdbx_strand_id
1 'polypeptide(L)'
;MEHPLSSLSVEGAVRADGESFEGTVWKQEYSVSNDSSVAPGGGSGGTVLLFLHTLTLGESANLSSVGGYGSSKGGGGGGGGRIHFHWSYIPSGDVYQPIARVKGSIHARGGLGRDKSGVGENGTVTGKACPKGLYGTFCVECPAGTYKNVTGSDRSLCHRCPASELPHRAIYIAVRGGNAETPCPYECISDRYDMPHCYTALEELIYTFGGPWLFSLLLVGLLILLALVLSVARTKFVGVDELPGPSPPQQGHQIDHSFPFLESLNEVMETNRAEESQSHIHRMYFMGPNSFSEPWHLSHAPAEEIKEIVYEGAYGIFVDEINAIAAYQWWEGAIYTILSILAYPVAWSWQQWRRRMKLQQLREFVRSEYDHACLRSCRSRALYEGIKVSATSDLMSAFVDFFLGGDEKRTDLPPRLPQKFPMAIIFGGDGSYMAPFSLQNDNILASLMSQLVPPTTWYRLVAGLNAQLRLVCRGWLTVTFRPVLRWLGTHANPALRNHGVRIELAWFRSAPGGYCQYGLLVYSVEEENGHISLGNTNGRVRTELRSSLNTTYMQNQSDYPREDALLTLGNEGFAKKKSYGELIDANSLRKLEDKRYIFYLLSFLVHNTKPAGHQDLVGLVISMLLLGDFSLVLLTLLQLYSVSLVDVSLVVFIIPLGILLPFPVGINALFSHGPRRSAGLARFYALWNITSLINVVVAFLCGYINHNSRSSSSIRTPSLQPWNINMDESEWWIFPSGLVLCKLFQSQLINWHVANLEIQDRSLYSDDFELFW
;
A
#
# COMPACT_ATOMS: atom_id res chain seq x y z
N MET A 1 -34.30 61.86 -42.38
CA MET A 1 -33.79 63.02 -41.60
C MET A 1 -32.28 63.01 -41.73
N GLU A 2 -31.68 64.13 -42.13
CA GLU A 2 -30.24 64.23 -42.49
C GLU A 2 -29.29 64.37 -41.27
N HIS A 3 -29.83 64.58 -40.06
CA HIS A 3 -29.03 64.77 -38.84
C HIS A 3 -29.61 63.98 -37.64
N PRO A 4 -29.17 62.73 -37.39
CA PRO A 4 -29.56 61.98 -36.19
C PRO A 4 -28.93 62.56 -34.92
N LEU A 5 -29.60 62.43 -33.78
CA LEU A 5 -29.06 62.83 -32.47
C LEU A 5 -27.85 61.96 -32.11
N SER A 6 -26.76 62.57 -31.63
CA SER A 6 -25.54 61.85 -31.22
C SER A 6 -25.74 61.08 -29.90
N SER A 7 -26.43 61.66 -28.93
CA SER A 7 -26.77 60.99 -27.68
C SER A 7 -28.05 61.57 -27.10
N LEU A 8 -28.87 60.72 -26.47
CA LEU A 8 -30.04 61.14 -25.73
C LEU A 8 -29.96 60.57 -24.32
N SER A 9 -29.88 61.45 -23.32
CA SER A 9 -30.02 61.09 -21.90
C SER A 9 -31.36 61.55 -21.36
N VAL A 10 -32.11 60.63 -20.76
CA VAL A 10 -33.41 60.92 -20.16
C VAL A 10 -33.35 60.54 -18.68
N GLU A 11 -33.59 61.52 -17.81
CA GLU A 11 -33.71 61.34 -16.35
C GLU A 11 -35.17 61.44 -15.87
N GLY A 12 -36.04 62.07 -16.67
CA GLY A 12 -37.47 62.28 -16.41
C GLY A 12 -38.37 61.39 -17.27
N ALA A 13 -39.49 61.92 -17.75
CA ALA A 13 -40.44 61.14 -18.54
C ALA A 13 -40.60 61.66 -19.98
N VAL A 14 -40.62 60.75 -20.94
CA VAL A 14 -41.02 60.99 -22.33
C VAL A 14 -42.29 60.19 -22.56
N ARG A 15 -43.43 60.87 -22.67
CA ARG A 15 -44.76 60.25 -22.72
C ARG A 15 -45.47 60.61 -24.01
N ALA A 16 -45.96 59.59 -24.70
CA ALA A 16 -46.99 59.69 -25.73
C ALA A 16 -48.22 58.90 -25.30
N ASP A 17 -48.53 58.91 -24.00
CA ASP A 17 -49.61 58.13 -23.43
C ASP A 17 -50.97 58.68 -23.86
N GLY A 18 -51.92 57.77 -24.10
CA GLY A 18 -53.29 58.11 -24.42
C GLY A 18 -54.01 58.73 -23.23
N GLU A 19 -54.90 59.68 -23.51
CA GLU A 19 -55.68 60.35 -22.48
C GLU A 19 -56.57 59.34 -21.74
N SER A 20 -56.50 59.36 -20.42
CA SER A 20 -57.35 58.55 -19.56
C SER A 20 -58.56 59.36 -19.13
N PHE A 21 -59.72 58.71 -19.02
CA PHE A 21 -60.89 59.37 -18.45
C PHE A 21 -60.71 59.55 -16.93
N GLU A 22 -60.12 60.67 -16.52
CA GLU A 22 -60.25 61.16 -15.15
C GLU A 22 -61.63 61.83 -15.03
N GLY A 23 -62.45 61.36 -14.10
CA GLY A 23 -63.71 62.00 -13.77
C GLY A 23 -63.45 63.41 -13.24
N THR A 24 -63.34 64.38 -14.14
CA THR A 24 -63.27 65.80 -13.80
C THR A 24 -64.63 66.18 -13.21
N VAL A 25 -64.68 66.25 -11.88
CA VAL A 25 -65.83 66.76 -11.14
C VAL A 25 -65.95 68.26 -11.41
N TRP A 26 -66.60 68.62 -12.51
CA TRP A 26 -67.15 69.96 -12.67
C TRP A 26 -68.43 70.03 -11.83
N LYS A 27 -68.35 70.70 -10.68
CA LYS A 27 -69.53 71.18 -9.96
C LYS A 27 -70.17 72.29 -10.80
N GLN A 28 -71.09 71.95 -11.69
CA GLN A 28 -72.11 72.91 -12.11
C GLN A 28 -73.48 72.23 -12.17
N GLU A 29 -74.35 72.78 -11.34
CA GLU A 29 -75.74 72.46 -11.10
C GLU A 29 -76.62 72.77 -12.34
N TYR A 30 -77.63 71.93 -12.57
CA TYR A 30 -78.78 72.07 -13.48
C TYR A 30 -78.54 72.08 -15.01
N SER A 31 -78.82 70.94 -15.66
CA SER A 31 -79.81 70.88 -16.75
C SER A 31 -80.25 69.43 -17.04
N VAL A 32 -81.41 69.33 -17.67
CA VAL A 32 -82.36 68.21 -17.70
C VAL A 32 -82.16 67.32 -18.95
N SER A 33 -82.36 66.01 -18.75
CA SER A 33 -82.66 64.91 -19.70
C SER A 33 -81.90 64.81 -21.04
N ASN A 34 -81.06 63.77 -21.18
CA ASN A 34 -81.24 62.73 -22.20
C ASN A 34 -80.45 61.46 -21.87
N ASP A 35 -81.16 60.34 -21.93
CA ASP A 35 -80.74 59.01 -21.53
C ASP A 35 -79.99 58.31 -22.69
N SER A 36 -78.72 58.69 -22.88
CA SER A 36 -77.70 57.92 -23.62
C SER A 36 -76.30 58.48 -23.33
N SER A 37 -75.82 58.36 -22.10
CA SER A 37 -74.42 58.72 -21.80
C SER A 37 -73.49 57.69 -22.44
N VAL A 38 -73.07 57.93 -23.68
CA VAL A 38 -71.99 57.20 -24.34
C VAL A 38 -70.75 57.33 -23.45
N ALA A 39 -70.34 56.23 -22.82
CA ALA A 39 -69.14 56.21 -22.00
C ALA A 39 -67.91 56.29 -22.92
N PRO A 40 -67.08 57.36 -22.86
CA PRO A 40 -65.92 57.47 -23.73
C PRO A 40 -64.89 56.38 -23.39
N GLY A 41 -64.30 55.80 -24.45
CA GLY A 41 -63.16 54.89 -24.33
C GLY A 41 -61.87 55.64 -24.01
N GLY A 42 -60.85 54.91 -23.57
CA GLY A 42 -59.52 55.48 -23.34
C GLY A 42 -58.82 55.85 -24.66
N GLY A 43 -58.06 56.94 -24.66
CA GLY A 43 -57.28 57.35 -25.84
C GLY A 43 -56.19 56.33 -26.19
N SER A 44 -55.89 56.12 -27.47
CA SER A 44 -54.77 55.27 -27.88
C SER A 44 -53.42 55.94 -27.58
N GLY A 45 -52.42 55.15 -27.21
CA GLY A 45 -51.03 55.61 -27.12
C GLY A 45 -50.49 56.06 -28.49
N GLY A 46 -49.68 57.11 -28.49
CA GLY A 46 -49.07 57.71 -29.67
C GLY A 46 -47.85 56.96 -30.19
N THR A 47 -47.08 57.58 -31.09
CA THR A 47 -45.85 57.00 -31.64
C THR A 47 -44.64 57.83 -31.26
N VAL A 48 -43.61 57.18 -30.70
CA VAL A 48 -42.30 57.76 -30.41
C VAL A 48 -41.26 57.13 -31.33
N LEU A 49 -40.70 57.92 -32.25
CA LEU A 49 -39.61 57.50 -33.15
C LEU A 49 -38.32 58.20 -32.74
N LEU A 50 -37.29 57.42 -32.40
CA LEU A 50 -36.02 57.92 -31.89
C LEU A 50 -34.91 57.62 -32.89
N PHE A 51 -34.34 58.65 -33.51
CA PHE A 51 -33.21 58.55 -34.45
C PHE A 51 -31.92 58.98 -33.76
N LEU A 52 -31.17 58.02 -33.20
CA LEU A 52 -30.06 58.25 -32.27
C LEU A 52 -28.81 57.44 -32.64
N HIS A 53 -27.64 57.89 -32.19
CA HIS A 53 -26.43 57.05 -32.06
C HIS A 53 -26.39 56.31 -30.71
N THR A 54 -26.69 56.99 -29.60
CA THR A 54 -26.66 56.40 -28.25
C THR A 54 -27.84 56.83 -27.38
N LEU A 55 -28.26 55.96 -26.46
CA LEU A 55 -29.36 56.20 -25.51
C LEU A 55 -28.96 55.88 -24.07
N THR A 56 -29.23 56.79 -23.14
CA THR A 56 -29.12 56.56 -21.70
C THR A 56 -30.44 56.87 -21.01
N LEU A 57 -31.06 55.85 -20.42
CA LEU A 57 -32.30 55.98 -19.64
C LEU A 57 -31.96 55.80 -18.16
N GLY A 58 -32.00 56.89 -17.39
CA GLY A 58 -31.73 56.92 -15.95
C GLY A 58 -32.70 56.06 -15.14
N GLU A 59 -32.39 55.78 -13.87
CA GLU A 59 -33.19 54.86 -13.04
C GLU A 59 -34.62 55.37 -12.79
N SER A 60 -34.80 56.68 -12.66
CA SER A 60 -36.12 57.32 -12.52
C SER A 60 -36.82 57.60 -13.85
N ALA A 61 -36.18 57.31 -14.97
CA ALA A 61 -36.69 57.72 -16.26
C ALA A 61 -37.77 56.78 -16.81
N ASN A 62 -38.77 57.37 -17.46
CA ASN A 62 -39.92 56.64 -17.98
C ASN A 62 -40.20 57.03 -19.44
N LEU A 63 -40.02 56.09 -20.36
CA LEU A 63 -40.39 56.23 -21.77
C LEU A 63 -41.68 55.45 -22.01
N SER A 64 -42.82 56.15 -22.13
CA SER A 64 -44.13 55.51 -22.20
C SER A 64 -44.93 55.94 -23.44
N SER A 65 -45.61 54.96 -24.03
CA SER A 65 -46.68 55.14 -25.01
C SER A 65 -47.79 54.14 -24.70
N VAL A 66 -48.41 54.32 -23.54
CA VAL A 66 -49.45 53.46 -22.98
C VAL A 66 -50.82 53.99 -23.39
N GLY A 67 -51.77 53.10 -23.66
CA GLY A 67 -53.16 53.49 -23.90
C GLY A 67 -53.83 54.03 -22.63
N GLY A 68 -54.72 54.99 -22.80
CA GLY A 68 -55.50 55.58 -21.72
C GLY A 68 -56.54 54.63 -21.14
N TYR A 69 -56.91 54.86 -19.89
CA TYR A 69 -57.95 54.10 -19.20
C TYR A 69 -59.36 54.50 -19.67
N GLY A 70 -60.23 53.50 -19.87
CA GLY A 70 -61.63 53.72 -20.25
C GLY A 70 -62.50 54.25 -19.10
N SER A 71 -63.65 54.85 -19.43
CA SER A 71 -64.57 55.42 -18.44
C SER A 71 -65.17 54.38 -17.49
N SER A 72 -65.45 54.80 -16.24
CA SER A 72 -66.04 53.96 -15.19
C SER A 72 -67.45 53.44 -15.50
N LYS A 73 -68.13 54.00 -16.51
CA LYS A 73 -69.49 53.63 -16.95
C LYS A 73 -69.53 52.65 -18.14
N GLY A 74 -68.39 52.09 -18.57
CA GLY A 74 -68.37 50.97 -19.55
C GLY A 74 -67.53 51.17 -20.83
N GLY A 75 -66.55 52.08 -20.84
CA GLY A 75 -65.67 52.30 -22.00
C GLY A 75 -64.50 51.32 -22.08
N GLY A 76 -64.13 50.90 -23.31
CA GLY A 76 -62.95 50.08 -23.57
C GLY A 76 -61.63 50.84 -23.35
N GLY A 77 -60.55 50.12 -23.02
CA GLY A 77 -59.22 50.71 -22.86
C GLY A 77 -58.57 51.07 -24.20
N GLY A 78 -57.80 52.15 -24.23
CA GLY A 78 -57.09 52.57 -25.45
C GLY A 78 -55.98 51.59 -25.83
N GLY A 79 -55.74 51.38 -27.13
CA GLY A 79 -54.61 50.57 -27.59
C GLY A 79 -53.26 51.20 -27.18
N GLY A 80 -52.25 50.38 -26.91
CA GLY A 80 -50.88 50.83 -26.68
C GLY A 80 -50.25 51.38 -27.95
N GLY A 81 -49.32 52.31 -27.80
CA GLY A 81 -48.69 52.97 -28.94
C GLY A 81 -47.41 52.29 -29.42
N ARG A 82 -46.63 52.99 -30.24
CA ARG A 82 -45.40 52.45 -30.85
C ARG A 82 -44.17 53.22 -30.40
N ILE A 83 -43.16 52.50 -29.93
CA ILE A 83 -41.83 53.06 -29.62
C ILE A 83 -40.84 52.38 -30.57
N HIS A 84 -40.15 53.15 -31.41
CA HIS A 84 -39.16 52.63 -32.35
C HIS A 84 -37.81 53.32 -32.19
N PHE A 85 -36.76 52.52 -32.00
CA PHE A 85 -35.39 52.98 -31.94
C PHE A 85 -34.69 52.75 -33.28
N HIS A 86 -34.37 53.83 -33.97
CA HIS A 86 -33.64 53.82 -35.23
C HIS A 86 -32.18 54.22 -35.01
N TRP A 87 -31.33 53.20 -34.86
CA TRP A 87 -29.89 53.37 -34.65
C TRP A 87 -29.19 53.82 -35.94
N SER A 88 -28.54 54.98 -35.94
CA SER A 88 -27.78 55.49 -37.10
C SER A 88 -26.60 54.58 -37.42
N TYR A 89 -25.82 54.23 -36.40
CA TYR A 89 -24.65 53.36 -36.49
C TYR A 89 -24.64 52.38 -35.31
N ILE A 90 -24.38 51.10 -35.59
CA ILE A 90 -24.21 50.05 -34.59
C ILE A 90 -22.78 49.54 -34.76
N PRO A 91 -21.86 49.76 -33.80
CA PRO A 91 -20.52 49.21 -33.88
C PRO A 91 -20.60 47.67 -33.83
N SER A 92 -19.61 46.97 -34.37
CA SER A 92 -19.55 45.51 -34.41
C SER A 92 -18.13 44.99 -34.22
N GLY A 93 -17.98 43.74 -33.77
CA GLY A 93 -16.68 43.13 -33.49
C GLY A 93 -15.94 43.82 -32.34
N ASP A 94 -14.62 43.93 -32.44
CA ASP A 94 -13.74 44.43 -31.37
C ASP A 94 -14.01 45.89 -30.95
N VAL A 95 -14.65 46.67 -31.83
CA VAL A 95 -14.99 48.08 -31.59
C VAL A 95 -16.37 48.22 -30.92
N TYR A 96 -17.07 47.10 -30.66
CA TYR A 96 -18.40 47.15 -30.06
C TYR A 96 -18.42 47.83 -28.69
N GLN A 97 -19.37 48.76 -28.56
CA GLN A 97 -19.74 49.40 -27.32
C GLN A 97 -21.27 49.41 -27.21
N PRO A 98 -21.84 49.21 -26.00
CA PRO A 98 -23.29 49.22 -25.81
C PRO A 98 -23.90 50.55 -26.28
N ILE A 99 -24.78 50.49 -27.28
CA ILE A 99 -25.46 51.66 -27.86
C ILE A 99 -26.59 52.20 -26.97
N ALA A 100 -27.07 51.39 -26.02
CA ALA A 100 -28.09 51.80 -25.07
C ALA A 100 -27.77 51.32 -23.65
N ARG A 101 -27.95 52.20 -22.66
CA ARG A 101 -27.95 51.86 -21.23
C ARG A 101 -29.32 52.16 -20.66
N VAL A 102 -30.12 51.12 -20.48
CA VAL A 102 -31.52 51.24 -20.06
C VAL A 102 -31.63 50.78 -18.60
N LYS A 103 -31.66 51.73 -17.66
CA LYS A 103 -31.92 51.45 -16.24
C LYS A 103 -33.35 51.78 -15.83
N GLY A 104 -33.98 52.75 -16.51
CA GLY A 104 -35.37 53.13 -16.30
C GLY A 104 -36.39 52.20 -16.96
N SER A 105 -37.63 52.66 -17.06
CA SER A 105 -38.76 51.85 -17.56
C SER A 105 -39.24 52.26 -18.96
N ILE A 106 -39.57 51.28 -19.79
CA ILE A 106 -40.14 51.48 -21.12
C ILE A 106 -41.49 50.77 -21.19
N HIS A 107 -42.56 51.50 -21.50
CA HIS A 107 -43.93 50.99 -21.48
C HIS A 107 -44.64 51.27 -22.80
N ALA A 108 -45.14 50.21 -23.45
CA ALA A 108 -46.04 50.32 -24.61
C ALA A 108 -47.19 49.32 -24.42
N ARG A 109 -48.03 49.55 -23.40
CA ARG A 109 -49.14 48.65 -23.05
C ARG A 109 -50.48 49.25 -23.42
N GLY A 110 -51.48 48.40 -23.64
CA GLY A 110 -52.86 48.86 -23.77
C GLY A 110 -53.39 49.37 -22.42
N GLY A 111 -54.29 50.34 -22.49
CA GLY A 111 -55.03 50.83 -21.34
C GLY A 111 -56.06 49.82 -20.85
N LEU A 112 -56.37 49.86 -19.56
CA LEU A 112 -57.40 49.00 -18.97
C LEU A 112 -58.80 49.57 -19.26
N GLY A 113 -59.73 48.70 -19.68
CA GLY A 113 -61.18 48.96 -19.68
C GLY A 113 -61.85 48.41 -18.42
N ARG A 114 -63.10 48.79 -18.13
CA ARG A 114 -63.94 48.15 -17.09
C ARG A 114 -64.93 47.15 -17.71
N ASP A 115 -65.25 46.09 -16.95
CA ASP A 115 -66.21 45.02 -17.31
C ASP A 115 -66.00 44.43 -18.71
N LYS A 116 -67.07 43.95 -19.37
CA LYS A 116 -67.06 43.21 -20.66
C LYS A 116 -66.47 43.99 -21.86
N SER A 117 -65.98 45.22 -21.67
CA SER A 117 -65.54 46.15 -22.73
C SER A 117 -64.06 46.04 -23.14
N GLY A 118 -63.32 45.07 -22.61
CA GLY A 118 -61.99 44.67 -23.11
C GLY A 118 -60.84 45.63 -22.79
N VAL A 119 -59.64 45.06 -22.59
CA VAL A 119 -58.36 45.79 -22.46
C VAL A 119 -57.85 46.14 -23.85
N GLY A 120 -57.24 47.31 -24.02
CA GLY A 120 -56.61 47.69 -25.28
C GLY A 120 -55.46 46.75 -25.64
N GLU A 121 -55.20 46.57 -26.93
CA GLU A 121 -54.05 45.76 -27.38
C GLU A 121 -52.73 46.41 -26.94
N ASN A 122 -51.71 45.60 -26.64
CA ASN A 122 -50.39 46.13 -26.30
C ASN A 122 -49.73 46.77 -27.53
N GLY A 123 -48.98 47.82 -27.24
CA GLY A 123 -48.14 48.50 -28.22
C GLY A 123 -46.89 47.71 -28.58
N THR A 124 -46.07 48.29 -29.45
CA THR A 124 -44.83 47.65 -29.93
C THR A 124 -43.61 48.47 -29.57
N VAL A 125 -42.57 47.79 -29.06
CA VAL A 125 -41.24 48.36 -28.85
C VAL A 125 -40.29 47.67 -29.82
N THR A 126 -39.81 48.40 -30.83
CA THR A 126 -39.02 47.83 -31.93
C THR A 126 -37.70 48.57 -32.13
N GLY A 127 -36.71 47.90 -32.71
CA GLY A 127 -35.41 48.48 -33.03
C GLY A 127 -34.99 48.18 -34.46
N LYS A 128 -33.94 48.84 -34.94
CA LYS A 128 -33.28 48.49 -36.21
C LYS A 128 -32.67 47.08 -36.10
N ALA A 129 -32.69 46.34 -37.22
CA ALA A 129 -32.10 45.01 -37.29
C ALA A 129 -30.61 45.04 -36.89
N CYS A 130 -30.23 44.18 -35.94
CA CYS A 130 -28.86 44.14 -35.45
C CYS A 130 -27.92 43.43 -36.43
N PRO A 131 -26.64 43.83 -36.47
CA PRO A 131 -25.62 43.13 -37.24
C PRO A 131 -25.33 41.74 -36.64
N LYS A 132 -24.48 40.96 -37.33
CA LYS A 132 -24.00 39.64 -36.87
C LYS A 132 -23.45 39.74 -35.44
N GLY A 133 -23.65 38.69 -34.63
CA GLY A 133 -23.22 38.65 -33.21
C GLY A 133 -24.12 39.35 -32.18
N LEU A 134 -25.02 40.26 -32.60
CA LEU A 134 -25.86 41.06 -31.71
C LEU A 134 -27.36 40.74 -31.87
N TYR A 135 -28.17 40.91 -30.82
CA TYR A 135 -29.63 40.68 -30.86
C TYR A 135 -30.43 41.64 -29.97
N GLY A 136 -31.76 41.60 -30.10
CA GLY A 136 -32.71 42.43 -29.33
C GLY A 136 -32.90 43.83 -29.88
N THR A 137 -33.72 44.63 -29.20
CA THR A 137 -34.03 46.02 -29.57
C THR A 137 -32.82 46.95 -29.46
N PHE A 138 -31.91 46.65 -28.52
CA PHE A 138 -30.73 47.45 -28.19
C PHE A 138 -29.43 46.86 -28.74
N CYS A 139 -29.50 45.81 -29.57
CA CYS A 139 -28.35 45.12 -30.15
C CYS A 139 -27.30 44.75 -29.11
N VAL A 140 -27.71 43.94 -28.12
CA VAL A 140 -26.83 43.36 -27.09
C VAL A 140 -26.12 42.12 -27.63
N GLU A 141 -24.96 41.80 -27.06
CA GLU A 141 -24.16 40.64 -27.45
C GLU A 141 -24.91 39.32 -27.22
N CYS A 142 -24.84 38.39 -28.19
CA CYS A 142 -25.34 37.03 -28.01
C CYS A 142 -24.61 36.34 -26.81
N PRO A 143 -25.30 35.44 -26.06
CA PRO A 143 -24.69 34.74 -24.93
C PRO A 143 -23.44 33.93 -25.31
N ALA A 144 -22.51 33.75 -24.36
CA ALA A 144 -21.34 32.88 -24.55
C ALA A 144 -21.77 31.45 -24.96
N GLY A 145 -21.01 30.85 -25.88
CA GLY A 145 -21.36 29.56 -26.48
C GLY A 145 -22.47 29.62 -27.53
N THR A 146 -22.77 30.81 -28.06
CA THR A 146 -23.64 30.99 -29.23
C THR A 146 -22.97 31.84 -30.31
N TYR A 147 -23.38 31.65 -31.56
CA TYR A 147 -22.95 32.44 -32.72
C TYR A 147 -24.15 32.91 -33.53
N LYS A 148 -23.99 34.03 -34.23
CA LYS A 148 -25.03 34.59 -35.11
C LYS A 148 -24.42 35.18 -36.38
N ASN A 149 -24.69 34.52 -37.50
CA ASN A 149 -24.13 34.86 -38.81
C ASN A 149 -25.05 35.69 -39.72
N VAL A 150 -26.29 35.96 -39.29
CA VAL A 150 -27.30 36.72 -40.04
C VAL A 150 -27.67 38.04 -39.36
N THR A 151 -28.14 39.01 -40.15
CA THR A 151 -28.69 40.27 -39.63
C THR A 151 -30.12 40.06 -39.14
N GLY A 152 -30.49 40.69 -38.02
CA GLY A 152 -31.82 40.58 -37.42
C GLY A 152 -31.81 40.90 -35.93
N SER A 153 -32.97 40.98 -35.28
CA SER A 153 -33.05 41.31 -33.84
C SER A 153 -33.60 40.18 -32.98
N ASP A 154 -34.06 39.07 -33.57
CA ASP A 154 -34.62 37.96 -32.81
C ASP A 154 -33.54 37.17 -32.05
N ARG A 155 -33.88 36.75 -30.82
CA ARG A 155 -33.00 35.95 -29.96
C ARG A 155 -32.77 34.54 -30.51
N SER A 156 -33.73 34.00 -31.26
CA SER A 156 -33.63 32.68 -31.90
C SER A 156 -32.53 32.59 -32.96
N LEU A 157 -32.01 33.73 -33.42
CA LEU A 157 -30.91 33.80 -34.39
C LEU A 157 -29.53 33.60 -33.73
N CYS A 158 -29.43 33.59 -32.39
CA CYS A 158 -28.22 33.17 -31.68
C CYS A 158 -28.22 31.64 -31.56
N HIS A 159 -27.54 30.95 -32.49
CA HIS A 159 -27.45 29.50 -32.52
C HIS A 159 -26.38 28.99 -31.55
N ARG A 160 -26.60 27.84 -30.91
CA ARG A 160 -25.58 27.24 -30.02
C ARG A 160 -24.41 26.71 -30.84
N CYS A 161 -23.20 26.91 -30.32
CA CYS A 161 -21.99 26.34 -30.92
C CYS A 161 -22.01 24.81 -30.79
N PRO A 162 -21.50 24.07 -31.79
CA PRO A 162 -21.45 22.62 -31.74
C PRO A 162 -20.52 22.14 -30.61
N ALA A 163 -21.01 21.23 -29.78
CA ALA A 163 -20.26 20.71 -28.63
C ALA A 163 -19.02 19.90 -29.02
N SER A 164 -18.93 19.42 -30.27
CA SER A 164 -17.76 18.69 -30.79
C SER A 164 -16.51 19.56 -30.96
N GLU A 165 -16.66 20.89 -30.97
CA GLU A 165 -15.56 21.84 -31.16
C GLU A 165 -14.98 22.34 -29.83
N LEU A 166 -15.59 22.01 -28.68
CA LEU A 166 -15.13 22.42 -27.36
C LEU A 166 -14.32 21.30 -26.69
N PRO A 167 -13.04 21.51 -26.39
CA PRO A 167 -12.26 20.57 -25.59
C PRO A 167 -12.89 20.32 -24.20
N HIS A 168 -12.74 19.12 -23.65
CA HIS A 168 -13.35 18.74 -22.37
C HIS A 168 -12.96 19.61 -21.16
N ARG A 169 -11.80 20.29 -21.21
CA ARG A 169 -11.30 21.21 -20.17
C ARG A 169 -11.34 22.68 -20.58
N ALA A 170 -12.22 23.02 -21.52
CA ALA A 170 -12.40 24.39 -22.01
C ALA A 170 -13.80 24.93 -21.68
N ILE A 171 -13.89 26.26 -21.56
CA ILE A 171 -15.14 27.00 -21.39
C ILE A 171 -15.27 28.05 -22.47
N TYR A 172 -16.48 28.24 -23.00
CA TYR A 172 -16.73 29.33 -23.94
C TYR A 172 -16.66 30.67 -23.23
N ILE A 173 -15.95 31.61 -23.85
CA ILE A 173 -15.79 32.98 -23.35
C ILE A 173 -16.73 33.94 -24.07
N ALA A 174 -17.13 35.01 -23.37
CA ALA A 174 -17.83 36.12 -23.99
C ALA A 174 -16.81 37.01 -24.70
N VAL A 175 -17.05 37.29 -25.99
CA VAL A 175 -16.20 38.19 -26.79
C VAL A 175 -17.00 39.42 -27.17
N ARG A 176 -16.31 40.57 -27.16
CA ARG A 176 -16.88 41.88 -27.44
C ARG A 176 -17.55 41.89 -28.82
N GLY A 177 -18.78 42.39 -28.88
CA GLY A 177 -19.59 42.42 -30.11
C GLY A 177 -20.29 41.10 -30.45
N GLY A 178 -20.13 40.06 -29.63
CA GLY A 178 -20.71 38.74 -29.83
C GLY A 178 -20.08 37.98 -30.99
N ASN A 179 -20.20 36.65 -30.98
CA ASN A 179 -19.57 35.82 -31.98
C ASN A 179 -20.41 35.74 -33.27
N ALA A 180 -19.77 35.98 -34.42
CA ALA A 180 -20.44 35.96 -35.73
C ALA A 180 -20.35 34.61 -36.44
N GLU A 181 -19.26 33.87 -36.24
CA GLU A 181 -18.89 32.68 -37.03
C GLU A 181 -18.34 31.55 -36.13
N THR A 182 -18.27 30.33 -36.64
CA THR A 182 -17.66 29.18 -35.95
C THR A 182 -16.21 29.00 -36.42
N PRO A 183 -15.27 28.56 -35.55
CA PRO A 183 -15.46 28.05 -34.19
C PRO A 183 -15.64 29.15 -33.14
N CYS A 184 -16.37 28.82 -32.07
CA CYS A 184 -16.62 29.76 -30.99
C CYS A 184 -15.41 29.90 -30.07
N PRO A 185 -15.07 31.12 -29.62
CA PRO A 185 -13.91 31.37 -28.78
C PRO A 185 -14.07 30.68 -27.42
N TYR A 186 -13.01 30.00 -26.99
CA TYR A 186 -12.93 29.32 -25.71
C TYR A 186 -11.58 29.57 -25.05
N GLU A 187 -11.53 29.39 -23.74
CA GLU A 187 -10.30 29.34 -22.97
C GLU A 187 -10.26 28.08 -22.12
N CYS A 188 -9.06 27.63 -21.78
CA CYS A 188 -8.92 26.53 -20.83
C CYS A 188 -9.33 26.99 -19.43
N ILE A 189 -9.91 26.07 -18.63
CA ILE A 189 -10.36 26.37 -17.26
C ILE A 189 -9.21 26.90 -16.36
N SER A 190 -7.96 26.57 -16.70
CA SER A 190 -6.76 27.04 -16.01
C SER A 190 -5.65 27.32 -17.00
N ASP A 191 -4.84 28.34 -16.70
CA ASP A 191 -3.63 28.74 -17.46
C ASP A 191 -2.55 27.65 -17.54
N ARG A 192 -2.71 26.53 -16.81
CA ARG A 192 -1.76 25.40 -16.82
C ARG A 192 -2.05 24.34 -17.87
N TYR A 193 -3.21 24.44 -18.53
CA TYR A 193 -3.55 23.56 -19.63
C TYR A 193 -3.18 24.24 -20.94
N ASP A 194 -2.46 23.53 -21.80
CA ASP A 194 -1.93 24.11 -23.03
C ASP A 194 -2.98 24.06 -24.16
N MET A 195 -3.24 25.22 -24.76
CA MET A 195 -4.13 25.38 -25.90
C MET A 195 -3.41 24.86 -27.18
N PRO A 196 -4.09 24.24 -28.19
CA PRO A 196 -5.53 24.28 -28.51
C PRO A 196 -6.42 23.29 -27.74
N HIS A 197 -5.90 22.15 -27.28
CA HIS A 197 -6.73 21.05 -26.77
C HIS A 197 -6.93 21.05 -25.25
N CYS A 198 -6.33 22.02 -24.53
CA CYS A 198 -6.32 22.08 -23.08
C CYS A 198 -5.80 20.78 -22.44
N TYR A 199 -4.70 20.25 -23.00
CA TYR A 199 -4.07 19.04 -22.50
C TYR A 199 -3.27 19.32 -21.23
N THR A 200 -3.12 18.28 -20.42
CA THR A 200 -2.13 18.24 -19.34
C THR A 200 -0.73 18.02 -19.91
N ALA A 201 0.33 18.40 -19.16
CA ALA A 201 1.72 18.19 -19.58
C ALA A 201 2.05 16.71 -19.92
N LEU A 202 1.40 15.75 -19.25
CA LEU A 202 1.54 14.33 -19.58
C LEU A 202 0.87 13.98 -20.91
N GLU A 203 -0.35 14.46 -21.14
CA GLU A 203 -1.09 14.23 -22.39
C GLU A 203 -0.35 14.87 -23.58
N GLU A 204 0.20 16.07 -23.41
CA GLU A 204 1.04 16.71 -24.40
C GLU A 204 2.29 15.88 -24.71
N LEU A 205 2.98 15.35 -23.69
CA LEU A 205 4.08 14.41 -23.88
C LEU A 205 3.64 13.16 -24.66
N ILE A 206 2.49 12.58 -24.33
CA ILE A 206 1.98 11.38 -25.02
C ILE A 206 1.66 11.68 -26.49
N TYR A 207 0.99 12.79 -26.77
CA TYR A 207 0.58 13.15 -28.13
C TYR A 207 1.72 13.70 -28.99
N THR A 208 2.73 14.35 -28.40
CA THR A 208 3.94 14.77 -29.12
C THR A 208 4.74 13.57 -29.66
N PHE A 209 4.74 12.44 -28.94
CA PHE A 209 5.34 11.18 -29.40
C PHE A 209 4.44 10.32 -30.31
N GLY A 210 3.35 10.89 -30.85
CA GLY A 210 2.46 10.20 -31.79
C GLY A 210 1.32 9.42 -31.14
N GLY A 211 0.98 9.74 -29.89
CA GLY A 211 -0.17 9.19 -29.18
C GLY A 211 0.17 8.04 -28.22
N PRO A 212 -0.83 7.54 -27.47
CA PRO A 212 -0.63 6.61 -26.35
C PRO A 212 0.03 5.28 -26.76
N TRP A 213 -0.28 4.77 -27.95
CA TRP A 213 0.28 3.51 -28.44
C TRP A 213 1.77 3.62 -28.79
N LEU A 214 2.15 4.65 -29.56
CA LEU A 214 3.55 4.87 -29.94
C LEU A 214 4.41 5.25 -28.73
N PHE A 215 3.89 6.12 -27.86
CA PHE A 215 4.55 6.47 -26.60
C PHE A 215 4.79 5.23 -25.72
N SER A 216 3.78 4.37 -25.58
CA SER A 216 3.91 3.13 -24.79
C SER A 216 4.95 2.18 -25.39
N LEU A 217 4.98 2.04 -26.72
CA LEU A 217 5.96 1.18 -27.40
C LEU A 217 7.39 1.71 -27.26
N LEU A 218 7.58 3.03 -27.37
CA LEU A 218 8.87 3.69 -27.13
C LEU A 218 9.31 3.55 -25.66
N LEU A 219 8.39 3.74 -24.72
CA LEU A 219 8.65 3.57 -23.29
C LEU A 219 9.08 2.14 -22.99
N VAL A 220 8.35 1.13 -23.50
CA VAL A 220 8.74 -0.28 -23.35
C VAL A 220 10.12 -0.54 -23.97
N GLY A 221 10.38 -0.05 -25.18
CA GLY A 221 11.70 -0.17 -25.82
C GLY A 221 12.84 0.42 -24.97
N LEU A 222 12.62 1.60 -24.40
CA LEU A 222 13.56 2.25 -23.48
C LEU A 222 13.78 1.45 -22.19
N LEU A 223 12.71 0.92 -21.60
CA LEU A 223 12.77 0.06 -20.41
C LEU A 223 13.56 -1.21 -20.67
N ILE A 224 13.38 -1.86 -21.83
CA ILE A 224 14.15 -3.03 -22.24
C ILE A 224 15.64 -2.69 -22.38
N LEU A 225 15.95 -1.58 -23.06
CA LEU A 225 17.34 -1.13 -23.25
C LEU A 225 18.02 -0.85 -21.91
N LEU A 226 17.36 -0.09 -21.03
CA LEU A 226 17.88 0.20 -19.69
C LEU A 226 18.01 -1.06 -18.84
N ALA A 227 17.07 -2.01 -18.92
CA ALA A 227 17.14 -3.28 -18.22
C ALA A 227 18.33 -4.13 -18.70
N LEU A 228 18.63 -4.12 -20.00
CA LEU A 228 19.83 -4.76 -20.55
C LEU A 228 21.11 -4.11 -20.01
N VAL A 229 21.17 -2.77 -19.99
CA VAL A 229 22.31 -2.04 -19.41
C VAL A 229 22.48 -2.38 -17.93
N LEU A 230 21.40 -2.42 -17.15
CA LEU A 230 21.44 -2.83 -15.73
C LEU A 230 21.88 -4.27 -15.56
N SER A 231 21.45 -5.18 -16.44
CA SER A 231 21.88 -6.59 -16.43
C SER A 231 23.38 -6.71 -16.70
N VAL A 232 23.90 -5.98 -17.69
CA VAL A 232 25.35 -5.93 -17.99
C VAL A 232 26.13 -5.25 -16.86
N ALA A 233 25.59 -4.19 -16.27
CA ALA A 233 26.20 -3.54 -15.12
C ALA A 233 26.26 -4.51 -13.92
N ARG A 234 25.17 -5.24 -13.65
CA ARG A 234 25.12 -6.26 -12.61
C ARG A 234 26.20 -7.34 -12.83
N THR A 235 26.31 -7.90 -14.04
CA THR A 235 27.34 -8.92 -14.31
C THR A 235 28.75 -8.36 -14.17
N LYS A 236 28.99 -7.10 -14.54
CA LYS A 236 30.31 -6.45 -14.38
C LYS A 236 30.65 -6.03 -12.96
N PHE A 237 29.71 -5.51 -12.17
CA PHE A 237 30.00 -5.03 -10.81
C PHE A 237 29.97 -6.15 -9.77
N VAL A 238 29.21 -7.22 -10.01
CA VAL A 238 29.09 -8.35 -9.09
C VAL A 238 29.98 -9.52 -9.51
N GLY A 239 30.23 -9.70 -10.82
CA GLY A 239 31.08 -10.79 -11.34
C GLY A 239 32.59 -10.57 -11.22
N VAL A 240 33.04 -9.43 -10.68
CA VAL A 240 34.49 -9.16 -10.50
C VAL A 240 35.11 -9.98 -9.36
N ASP A 241 34.30 -10.55 -8.47
CA ASP A 241 34.77 -11.49 -7.43
C ASP A 241 34.95 -12.94 -7.94
N GLU A 242 34.56 -13.24 -9.18
CA GLU A 242 34.82 -14.52 -9.83
C GLU A 242 35.85 -14.33 -10.96
N LEU A 243 37.13 -14.64 -10.69
CA LEU A 243 38.12 -14.77 -11.75
C LEU A 243 37.64 -15.86 -12.74
N PRO A 244 37.44 -15.55 -14.04
CA PRO A 244 37.04 -16.57 -15.00
C PRO A 244 38.29 -17.33 -15.45
N GLY A 245 38.42 -18.59 -15.02
CA GLY A 245 39.23 -19.57 -15.74
C GLY A 245 38.60 -19.88 -17.11
N PRO A 246 39.38 -20.12 -18.17
CA PRO A 246 38.83 -20.28 -19.51
C PRO A 246 38.23 -21.68 -19.68
N SER A 247 36.93 -21.78 -19.92
CA SER A 247 36.37 -22.94 -20.62
C SER A 247 35.19 -22.54 -21.51
N PRO A 248 35.05 -23.17 -22.70
CA PRO A 248 34.09 -22.79 -23.73
C PRO A 248 32.65 -23.29 -23.41
N PRO A 249 31.61 -22.75 -24.07
CA PRO A 249 30.23 -23.02 -23.71
C PRO A 249 29.81 -24.40 -24.21
N GLN A 250 29.39 -25.28 -23.30
CA GLN A 250 28.63 -26.47 -23.65
C GLN A 250 27.25 -26.42 -22.99
N GLN A 251 26.23 -26.35 -23.84
CA GLN A 251 24.85 -26.70 -23.49
C GLN A 251 24.81 -28.16 -23.05
N GLY A 252 24.39 -28.41 -21.82
CA GLY A 252 24.13 -29.77 -21.34
C GLY A 252 24.01 -29.82 -19.83
N HIS A 253 22.92 -30.41 -19.36
CA HIS A 253 22.66 -30.75 -17.96
C HIS A 253 23.90 -31.37 -17.29
N GLN A 254 24.56 -30.63 -16.42
CA GLN A 254 25.48 -31.21 -15.45
C GLN A 254 25.34 -30.46 -14.13
N ILE A 255 24.95 -31.23 -13.12
CA ILE A 255 24.74 -30.81 -11.74
C ILE A 255 26.11 -30.40 -11.20
N ASP A 256 26.27 -29.12 -10.86
CA ASP A 256 27.44 -28.65 -10.10
C ASP A 256 27.40 -29.27 -8.71
N HIS A 257 28.08 -30.41 -8.57
CA HIS A 257 28.43 -30.96 -7.27
C HIS A 257 29.43 -30.03 -6.60
N SER A 258 29.06 -29.55 -5.42
CA SER A 258 29.94 -29.10 -4.33
C SER A 258 31.06 -28.13 -4.71
N PHE A 259 30.90 -26.86 -4.32
CA PHE A 259 32.01 -25.93 -4.16
C PHE A 259 33.16 -26.62 -3.40
N PRO A 260 34.39 -26.67 -3.95
CA PRO A 260 35.53 -27.25 -3.25
C PRO A 260 35.92 -26.32 -2.10
N PHE A 261 35.78 -26.82 -0.89
CA PHE A 261 36.17 -26.15 0.34
C PHE A 261 37.70 -26.23 0.46
N LEU A 262 38.41 -25.13 0.17
CA LEU A 262 39.88 -25.10 0.28
C LEU A 262 40.31 -25.11 1.75
N GLU A 263 41.06 -26.15 2.09
CA GLU A 263 41.26 -26.69 3.43
C GLU A 263 42.52 -26.18 4.15
N SER A 264 43.31 -25.24 3.57
CA SER A 264 44.67 -24.99 4.09
C SER A 264 44.80 -23.95 5.21
N LEU A 265 43.79 -23.10 5.46
CA LEU A 265 43.69 -22.27 6.67
C LEU A 265 42.62 -22.78 7.64
N ASN A 266 41.85 -23.79 7.23
CA ASN A 266 40.78 -24.36 8.03
C ASN A 266 41.33 -25.26 9.12
N GLU A 267 42.47 -25.94 8.93
CA GLU A 267 43.10 -26.79 9.97
C GLU A 267 43.43 -26.03 11.27
N VAL A 268 43.96 -24.81 11.20
CA VAL A 268 44.30 -24.00 12.40
C VAL A 268 43.05 -23.40 13.05
N MET A 269 41.98 -23.18 12.29
CA MET A 269 40.67 -22.80 12.85
C MET A 269 39.89 -24.01 13.36
N GLU A 270 40.12 -25.20 12.81
CA GLU A 270 39.49 -26.46 13.23
C GLU A 270 39.98 -26.91 14.60
N THR A 271 41.25 -26.70 14.94
CA THR A 271 41.75 -26.97 16.30
C THR A 271 41.05 -26.12 17.35
N ASN A 272 40.96 -24.79 17.16
CA ASN A 272 40.21 -23.91 18.05
C ASN A 272 38.69 -24.22 18.05
N ARG A 273 38.10 -24.60 16.91
CA ARG A 273 36.68 -24.99 16.82
C ARG A 273 36.38 -26.31 17.53
N ALA A 274 37.29 -27.27 17.48
CA ALA A 274 37.16 -28.56 18.15
C ALA A 274 37.31 -28.42 19.67
N GLU A 275 38.18 -27.53 20.15
CA GLU A 275 38.29 -27.23 21.59
C GLU A 275 37.04 -26.51 22.14
N GLU A 276 36.45 -25.59 21.39
CA GLU A 276 35.23 -24.89 21.77
C GLU A 276 33.99 -25.81 21.81
N SER A 277 33.86 -26.73 20.85
CA SER A 277 32.73 -27.67 20.85
C SER A 277 32.86 -28.74 21.93
N GLN A 278 34.09 -29.17 22.25
CA GLN A 278 34.37 -30.11 23.33
C GLN A 278 34.18 -29.52 24.72
N SER A 279 34.20 -28.20 24.88
CA SER A 279 33.96 -27.52 26.15
C SER A 279 32.52 -27.00 26.29
N HIS A 280 31.71 -27.00 25.22
CA HIS A 280 30.34 -26.51 25.25
C HIS A 280 29.43 -27.38 26.15
N ILE A 281 28.74 -26.74 27.09
CA ILE A 281 27.82 -27.39 28.02
C ILE A 281 26.39 -27.28 27.48
N HIS A 282 25.83 -26.07 27.47
CA HIS A 282 24.43 -25.83 27.18
C HIS A 282 24.21 -24.45 26.54
N ARG A 283 23.20 -24.39 25.66
CA ARG A 283 22.74 -23.19 24.94
C ARG A 283 21.41 -22.72 25.52
N MET A 284 21.41 -21.55 26.16
CA MET A 284 20.19 -20.91 26.64
C MET A 284 19.63 -19.96 25.59
N TYR A 285 18.37 -20.11 25.22
CA TYR A 285 17.69 -19.21 24.29
C TYR A 285 17.02 -18.04 25.00
N PHE A 286 17.10 -16.85 24.41
CA PHE A 286 16.33 -15.70 24.87
C PHE A 286 14.84 -15.88 24.58
N MET A 287 14.02 -15.42 25.52
CA MET A 287 12.57 -15.36 25.40
C MET A 287 12.13 -14.05 24.71
N GLY A 288 10.97 -14.09 24.05
CA GLY A 288 10.38 -12.96 23.33
C GLY A 288 10.85 -12.79 21.87
N PRO A 289 10.06 -12.08 21.03
CA PRO A 289 10.31 -11.89 19.59
C PRO A 289 11.25 -10.72 19.25
N ASN A 290 11.92 -10.12 20.25
CA ASN A 290 12.74 -8.91 20.09
C ASN A 290 11.99 -7.71 19.49
N SER A 291 10.76 -7.48 19.93
CA SER A 291 9.94 -6.35 19.51
C SER A 291 10.08 -5.20 20.52
N PHE A 292 9.74 -3.98 20.12
CA PHE A 292 9.76 -2.85 21.06
C PHE A 292 8.79 -3.04 22.25
N SER A 293 7.72 -3.82 22.07
CA SER A 293 6.77 -4.19 23.11
C SER A 293 7.25 -5.36 23.99
N GLU A 294 8.04 -6.26 23.43
CA GLU A 294 8.52 -7.46 24.11
C GLU A 294 9.98 -7.71 23.70
N PRO A 295 10.95 -7.14 24.44
CA PRO A 295 12.37 -7.30 24.19
C PRO A 295 12.84 -8.72 24.55
N TRP A 296 14.07 -9.04 24.16
CA TRP A 296 14.74 -10.24 24.63
C TRP A 296 14.90 -10.24 26.14
N HIS A 297 14.63 -11.39 26.76
CA HIS A 297 14.85 -11.58 28.18
C HIS A 297 15.23 -13.03 28.50
N LEU A 298 15.95 -13.23 29.60
CA LEU A 298 16.27 -14.54 30.18
C LEU A 298 15.47 -14.77 31.46
N SER A 299 15.24 -16.05 31.78
CA SER A 299 14.62 -16.47 33.03
C SER A 299 15.62 -16.35 34.19
N HIS A 300 15.15 -15.94 35.37
CA HIS A 300 15.98 -15.90 36.58
C HIS A 300 16.34 -17.30 37.11
N ALA A 301 15.60 -18.33 36.72
CA ALA A 301 15.92 -19.71 37.09
C ALA A 301 16.94 -20.29 36.09
N PRO A 302 18.15 -20.67 36.53
CA PRO A 302 19.11 -21.33 35.65
C PRO A 302 18.57 -22.70 35.22
N ALA A 303 18.89 -23.11 33.99
CA ALA A 303 18.57 -24.45 33.50
C ALA A 303 19.29 -25.51 34.34
N GLU A 304 18.69 -26.69 34.51
CA GLU A 304 19.24 -27.76 35.34
C GLU A 304 20.65 -28.19 34.86
N GLU A 305 20.92 -28.09 33.56
CA GLU A 305 22.21 -28.42 32.94
C GLU A 305 23.33 -27.43 33.30
N ILE A 306 23.00 -26.20 33.71
CA ILE A 306 23.96 -25.13 34.03
C ILE A 306 24.07 -24.90 35.55
N LYS A 307 23.13 -25.42 36.33
CA LYS A 307 23.07 -25.26 37.80
C LYS A 307 24.34 -25.71 38.52
N GLU A 308 25.05 -26.69 37.96
CA GLU A 308 26.31 -27.20 38.53
C GLU A 308 27.55 -26.34 38.24
N ILE A 309 27.51 -25.50 37.20
CA ILE A 309 28.65 -24.64 36.80
C ILE A 309 28.46 -23.18 37.21
N VAL A 310 27.27 -22.81 37.68
CA VAL A 310 26.91 -21.43 37.99
C VAL A 310 26.52 -21.26 39.46
N TYR A 311 26.84 -20.10 40.02
CA TYR A 311 26.31 -19.63 41.30
C TYR A 311 24.94 -18.99 41.10
N GLU A 312 23.87 -19.60 41.64
CA GLU A 312 22.49 -19.16 41.42
C GLU A 312 22.24 -17.68 41.80
N GLY A 313 22.82 -17.20 42.89
CA GLY A 313 22.69 -15.80 43.31
C GLY A 313 23.34 -14.81 42.34
N ALA A 314 24.56 -15.12 41.86
CA ALA A 314 25.27 -14.27 40.89
C ALA A 314 24.66 -14.37 39.48
N TYR A 315 24.03 -15.51 39.15
CA TYR A 315 23.26 -15.67 37.92
C TYR A 315 22.05 -14.74 37.87
N GLY A 316 21.32 -14.58 38.99
CA GLY A 316 20.20 -13.65 39.06
C GLY A 316 20.60 -12.22 38.67
N ILE A 317 21.74 -11.75 39.21
CA ILE A 317 22.30 -10.42 38.92
C ILE A 317 22.71 -10.31 37.44
N PHE A 318 23.38 -11.34 36.91
CA PHE A 318 23.72 -11.40 35.50
C PHE A 318 22.49 -11.31 34.58
N VAL A 319 21.40 -12.00 34.94
CA VAL A 319 20.13 -11.95 34.21
C VAL A 319 19.48 -10.57 34.31
N ASP A 320 19.50 -9.92 35.48
CA ASP A 320 19.00 -8.55 35.65
C ASP A 320 19.74 -7.56 34.72
N GLU A 321 21.07 -7.64 34.67
CA GLU A 321 21.89 -6.78 33.82
C GLU A 321 21.67 -7.05 32.33
N ILE A 322 21.62 -8.32 31.91
CA ILE A 322 21.29 -8.68 30.53
C ILE A 322 19.90 -8.21 30.13
N ASN A 323 18.89 -8.43 30.98
CA ASN A 323 17.51 -8.02 30.71
C ASN A 323 17.39 -6.49 30.65
N ALA A 324 18.14 -5.76 31.48
CA ALA A 324 18.21 -4.30 31.45
C ALA A 324 18.87 -3.78 30.15
N ILE A 325 19.96 -4.41 29.68
CA ILE A 325 20.60 -4.06 28.41
C ILE A 325 19.68 -4.37 27.23
N ALA A 326 18.99 -5.51 27.24
CA ALA A 326 18.09 -5.94 26.19
C ALA A 326 16.80 -5.09 26.11
N ALA A 327 16.40 -4.42 27.19
CA ALA A 327 15.21 -3.58 27.23
C ALA A 327 15.29 -2.36 26.30
N TYR A 328 14.17 -2.07 25.65
CA TYR A 328 14.00 -0.90 24.78
C TYR A 328 13.45 0.29 25.55
N GLN A 329 13.92 1.50 25.20
CA GLN A 329 13.34 2.74 25.71
C GLN A 329 12.07 3.11 24.94
N TRP A 330 11.13 3.77 25.61
CA TRP A 330 9.80 4.10 25.04
C TRP A 330 9.88 4.93 23.75
N TRP A 331 10.83 5.85 23.65
CA TRP A 331 10.99 6.71 22.48
C TRP A 331 11.45 5.93 21.24
N GLU A 332 12.16 4.80 21.41
CA GLU A 332 12.61 3.97 20.29
C GLU A 332 11.41 3.36 19.55
N GLY A 333 10.41 2.91 20.31
CA GLY A 333 9.13 2.42 19.79
C GLY A 333 8.26 3.54 19.21
N ALA A 334 8.29 4.74 19.81
CA ALA A 334 7.57 5.90 19.28
C ALA A 334 8.10 6.32 17.90
N ILE A 335 9.43 6.40 17.73
CA ILE A 335 10.06 6.69 16.43
C ILE A 335 9.70 5.62 15.41
N TYR A 336 9.77 4.34 15.79
CA TYR A 336 9.36 3.25 14.90
C TYR A 336 7.91 3.39 14.45
N THR A 337 6.99 3.72 15.37
CA THR A 337 5.57 3.89 15.06
C THR A 337 5.35 5.04 14.08
N ILE A 338 5.98 6.20 14.31
CA ILE A 338 5.91 7.35 13.41
C ILE A 338 6.47 6.99 12.02
N LEU A 339 7.66 6.38 11.98
CA LEU A 339 8.29 5.95 10.72
C LEU A 339 7.47 4.88 10.01
N SER A 340 6.78 3.98 10.72
CA SER A 340 5.98 2.92 10.10
C SER A 340 4.82 3.49 9.27
N ILE A 341 4.29 4.64 9.69
CA ILE A 341 3.22 5.37 8.98
C ILE A 341 3.81 6.20 7.82
N LEU A 342 4.93 6.90 8.06
CA LEU A 342 5.50 7.83 7.07
C LEU A 342 6.36 7.13 5.99
N ALA A 343 7.12 6.12 6.38
CA ALA A 343 8.16 5.48 5.58
C ALA A 343 8.51 4.07 6.10
N TYR A 344 7.65 3.08 5.82
CA TYR A 344 7.83 1.68 6.24
C TYR A 344 9.26 1.11 6.06
N PRO A 345 9.97 1.30 4.93
CA PRO A 345 11.32 0.74 4.77
C PRO A 345 12.36 1.40 5.66
N VAL A 346 12.17 2.68 6.02
CA VAL A 346 13.00 3.36 7.00
C VAL A 346 12.69 2.86 8.41
N ALA A 347 11.41 2.61 8.72
CA ALA A 347 10.99 2.02 10.00
C ALA A 347 11.61 0.63 10.22
N TRP A 348 11.60 -0.22 9.20
CA TRP A 348 12.24 -1.53 9.25
C TRP A 348 13.76 -1.42 9.45
N SER A 349 14.41 -0.54 8.70
CA SER A 349 15.85 -0.29 8.81
C SER A 349 16.23 0.21 10.21
N TRP A 350 15.42 1.12 10.78
CA TRP A 350 15.53 1.60 12.16
C TRP A 350 15.43 0.45 13.16
N GLN A 351 14.40 -0.39 13.06
CA GLN A 351 14.21 -1.54 13.94
C GLN A 351 15.41 -2.51 13.88
N GLN A 352 15.87 -2.85 12.68
CA GLN A 352 17.02 -3.72 12.49
C GLN A 352 18.32 -3.10 13.02
N TRP A 353 18.52 -1.80 12.84
CA TRP A 353 19.66 -1.07 13.41
C TRP A 353 19.65 -1.08 14.94
N ARG A 354 18.49 -0.81 15.57
CA ARG A 354 18.35 -0.88 17.04
C ARG A 354 18.62 -2.29 17.57
N ARG A 355 18.10 -3.33 16.91
CA ARG A 355 18.38 -4.74 17.27
C ARG A 355 19.86 -5.09 17.18
N ARG A 356 20.57 -4.63 16.14
CA ARG A 356 22.02 -4.84 15.99
C ARG A 356 22.79 -4.15 17.11
N MET A 357 22.43 -2.91 17.43
CA MET A 357 23.06 -2.16 18.50
C MET A 357 22.90 -2.88 19.84
N LYS A 358 21.70 -3.40 20.15
CA LYS A 358 21.46 -4.19 21.37
C LYS A 358 22.27 -5.48 21.41
N LEU A 359 22.36 -6.22 20.30
CA LEU A 359 23.21 -7.40 20.22
C LEU A 359 24.70 -7.07 20.41
N GLN A 360 25.17 -5.96 19.84
CA GLN A 360 26.55 -5.50 20.02
C GLN A 360 26.83 -5.15 21.48
N GLN A 361 25.93 -4.40 22.13
CA GLN A 361 26.02 -4.09 23.56
C GLN A 361 26.04 -5.35 24.43
N LEU A 362 25.17 -6.33 24.16
CA LEU A 362 25.16 -7.61 24.87
C LEU A 362 26.47 -8.38 24.68
N ARG A 363 27.05 -8.36 23.47
CA ARG A 363 28.34 -9.01 23.19
C ARG A 363 29.50 -8.31 23.87
N GLU A 364 29.53 -6.98 23.86
CA GLU A 364 30.55 -6.17 24.53
C GLU A 364 30.48 -6.33 26.04
N PHE A 365 29.26 -6.31 26.60
CA PHE A 365 29.02 -6.55 28.01
C PHE A 365 29.58 -7.92 28.44
N VAL A 366 29.16 -9.01 27.77
CA VAL A 366 29.62 -10.37 28.14
C VAL A 366 31.12 -10.57 27.87
N ARG A 367 31.71 -9.90 26.87
CA ARG A 367 33.13 -10.10 26.52
C ARG A 367 34.09 -9.27 27.37
N SER A 368 33.67 -8.11 27.86
CA SER A 368 34.61 -7.11 28.40
C SER A 368 34.16 -6.40 29.67
N GLU A 369 32.86 -6.24 29.91
CA GLU A 369 32.37 -5.50 31.09
C GLU A 369 32.01 -6.45 32.24
N TYR A 370 31.48 -7.62 31.94
CA TYR A 370 31.07 -8.61 32.91
C TYR A 370 32.24 -9.51 33.32
N ASP A 371 32.46 -9.66 34.62
CA ASP A 371 33.56 -10.42 35.23
C ASP A 371 33.35 -11.95 35.26
N HIS A 372 32.28 -12.42 34.61
CA HIS A 372 31.84 -13.82 34.65
C HIS A 372 31.65 -14.37 36.07
N ALA A 373 31.37 -13.53 37.07
CA ALA A 373 31.23 -13.95 38.47
C ALA A 373 30.19 -15.05 38.71
N CYS A 374 29.22 -15.20 37.80
CA CYS A 374 28.27 -16.30 37.86
C CYS A 374 28.90 -17.67 37.63
N LEU A 375 30.03 -17.79 36.93
CA LEU A 375 30.72 -19.06 36.70
C LEU A 375 31.51 -19.51 37.94
N ARG A 376 31.49 -20.81 38.24
CA ARG A 376 32.25 -21.41 39.34
C ARG A 376 33.75 -21.49 39.02
N SER A 377 34.09 -21.77 37.77
CA SER A 377 35.48 -21.89 37.30
C SER A 377 36.27 -20.60 37.58
N CYS A 378 37.47 -20.76 38.16
CA CYS A 378 38.39 -19.64 38.38
C CYS A 378 39.05 -19.24 37.07
N ARG A 379 39.35 -20.23 36.21
CA ARG A 379 39.97 -19.98 34.90
C ARG A 379 39.05 -19.19 33.98
N SER A 380 37.77 -19.55 33.90
CA SER A 380 36.80 -18.88 33.04
C SER A 380 36.61 -17.41 33.41
N ARG A 381 36.55 -17.13 34.71
CA ARG A 381 36.50 -15.77 35.29
C ARG A 381 37.76 -14.96 34.97
N ALA A 382 38.93 -15.55 35.15
CA ALA A 382 40.20 -14.85 34.92
C ALA A 382 40.46 -14.53 33.45
N LEU A 383 40.03 -15.40 32.53
CA LEU A 383 40.28 -15.26 31.09
C LEU A 383 39.13 -14.57 30.34
N TYR A 384 38.01 -14.28 31.01
CA TYR A 384 36.77 -13.85 30.34
C TYR A 384 36.33 -14.85 29.25
N GLU A 385 36.49 -16.14 29.55
CA GLU A 385 36.24 -17.26 28.65
C GLU A 385 35.24 -18.21 29.31
N GLY A 386 34.01 -18.29 28.81
CA GLY A 386 33.03 -19.21 29.40
C GLY A 386 31.59 -18.92 29.02
N ILE A 387 31.30 -17.70 28.58
CA ILE A 387 29.98 -17.29 28.10
C ILE A 387 30.14 -16.61 26.76
N LYS A 388 29.35 -17.00 25.75
CA LYS A 388 29.29 -16.29 24.46
C LYS A 388 27.86 -15.98 24.08
N VAL A 389 27.63 -14.77 23.56
CA VAL A 389 26.32 -14.33 23.07
C VAL A 389 26.29 -14.31 21.56
N SER A 390 25.34 -15.04 21.01
CA SER A 390 25.13 -15.18 19.57
C SER A 390 23.65 -14.99 19.24
N ALA A 391 23.37 -14.69 17.97
CA ALA A 391 22.01 -14.47 17.50
C ALA A 391 21.87 -14.94 16.07
N THR A 392 20.62 -15.21 15.70
CA THR A 392 20.25 -15.55 14.33
C THR A 392 20.41 -14.35 13.40
N SER A 393 20.59 -14.61 12.10
CA SER A 393 20.86 -13.56 11.10
C SER A 393 19.76 -12.51 10.96
N ASP A 394 18.52 -12.84 11.34
CA ASP A 394 17.32 -12.01 11.37
C ASP A 394 17.12 -11.25 12.69
N LEU A 395 17.94 -11.52 13.70
CA LEU A 395 17.92 -10.89 15.03
C LEU A 395 16.57 -11.04 15.74
N MET A 396 15.82 -12.09 15.42
CA MET A 396 14.57 -12.43 16.12
C MET A 396 14.83 -13.37 17.29
N SER A 397 15.83 -14.25 17.17
CA SER A 397 16.26 -15.16 18.23
C SER A 397 17.72 -14.89 18.59
N ALA A 398 18.01 -14.93 19.89
CA ALA A 398 19.36 -14.87 20.43
C ALA A 398 19.56 -16.02 21.41
N PHE A 399 20.81 -16.36 21.68
CA PHE A 399 21.17 -17.38 22.65
C PHE A 399 22.51 -17.09 23.32
N VAL A 400 22.66 -17.64 24.51
CA VAL A 400 23.86 -17.60 25.34
C VAL A 400 24.42 -19.01 25.43
N ASP A 401 25.63 -19.19 24.94
CA ASP A 401 26.36 -20.46 24.99
C ASP A 401 27.29 -20.48 26.20
N PHE A 402 27.19 -21.52 27.03
CA PHE A 402 28.04 -21.74 28.20
C PHE A 402 29.12 -22.80 27.92
N PHE A 403 30.36 -22.48 28.27
CA PHE A 403 31.53 -23.33 28.08
C PHE A 403 32.17 -23.68 29.43
N LEU A 404 32.64 -24.91 29.54
CA LEU A 404 33.32 -25.43 30.72
C LEU A 404 34.76 -24.92 30.78
N GLY A 405 35.15 -24.36 31.92
CA GLY A 405 36.54 -24.03 32.20
C GLY A 405 37.40 -25.29 32.34
N GLY A 406 38.66 -25.24 31.90
CA GLY A 406 39.57 -26.39 31.98
C GLY A 406 39.84 -26.90 33.40
N ASP A 407 39.67 -26.06 34.42
CA ASP A 407 39.75 -26.37 35.85
C ASP A 407 38.53 -27.12 36.40
N GLU A 408 37.42 -27.13 35.65
CA GLU A 408 36.17 -27.82 36.03
C GLU A 408 35.89 -29.08 35.18
N LYS A 409 36.84 -29.50 34.34
CA LYS A 409 36.71 -30.71 33.51
C LYS A 409 36.67 -31.96 34.39
N ARG A 410 35.51 -32.61 34.47
CA ARG A 410 35.28 -33.88 35.21
C ARG A 410 35.07 -35.02 34.20
N THR A 411 35.11 -36.27 34.65
CA THR A 411 34.78 -37.42 33.79
C THR A 411 33.35 -37.38 33.24
N ASP A 412 32.46 -36.68 33.96
CA ASP A 412 31.03 -36.61 33.69
C ASP A 412 30.62 -35.31 32.96
N LEU A 413 31.54 -34.33 32.87
CA LEU A 413 31.33 -33.00 32.29
C LEU A 413 32.46 -32.64 31.29
N PRO A 414 32.14 -32.21 30.07
CA PRO A 414 30.80 -31.99 29.53
C PRO A 414 30.09 -33.30 29.14
N PRO A 415 28.75 -33.36 29.27
CA PRO A 415 27.99 -34.56 28.93
C PRO A 415 28.14 -34.89 27.44
N ARG A 416 28.24 -36.19 27.12
CA ARG A 416 28.26 -36.65 25.71
C ARG A 416 26.95 -36.26 25.04
N LEU A 417 26.95 -36.07 23.71
CA LEU A 417 25.74 -35.63 23.00
C LEU A 417 24.48 -36.48 23.30
N PRO A 418 24.54 -37.83 23.38
CA PRO A 418 23.38 -38.64 23.75
C PRO A 418 22.80 -38.33 25.14
N GLN A 419 23.64 -37.89 26.09
CA GLN A 419 23.25 -37.52 27.44
C GLN A 419 22.65 -36.10 27.51
N LYS A 420 22.80 -35.30 26.44
CA LYS A 420 22.17 -33.98 26.29
C LYS A 420 20.76 -34.06 25.71
N PHE A 421 20.30 -35.24 25.30
CA PHE A 421 18.93 -35.42 24.82
C PHE A 421 17.96 -35.54 26.01
N PRO A 422 16.74 -34.97 25.92
CA PRO A 422 16.20 -34.24 24.77
C PRO A 422 16.77 -32.82 24.63
N MET A 423 17.18 -32.45 23.41
CA MET A 423 17.77 -31.14 23.11
C MET A 423 16.81 -30.30 22.25
N ALA A 424 16.50 -29.08 22.68
CA ALA A 424 15.67 -28.14 21.92
C ALA A 424 16.54 -27.25 21.00
N ILE A 425 16.18 -27.17 19.72
CA ILE A 425 16.80 -26.27 18.74
C ILE A 425 15.72 -25.33 18.22
N ILE A 426 15.77 -24.05 18.62
CA ILE A 426 14.76 -23.06 18.27
C ILE A 426 15.01 -22.51 16.87
N PHE A 427 13.94 -22.32 16.08
CA PHE A 427 14.02 -21.64 14.79
C PHE A 427 14.21 -20.13 14.97
N GLY A 428 15.03 -19.54 14.10
CA GLY A 428 14.98 -18.12 13.82
C GLY A 428 13.74 -17.78 12.98
N GLY A 429 13.35 -16.52 12.97
CA GLY A 429 12.19 -16.02 12.25
C GLY A 429 10.88 -16.22 13.00
N ASP A 430 9.86 -15.48 12.56
CA ASP A 430 8.48 -15.60 13.04
C ASP A 430 7.53 -16.14 11.95
N GLY A 431 8.08 -16.57 10.81
CA GLY A 431 7.33 -17.03 9.64
C GLY A 431 6.70 -15.89 8.84
N SER A 432 7.08 -14.64 9.12
CA SER A 432 6.71 -13.50 8.28
C SER A 432 7.46 -13.52 6.95
N TYR A 433 6.96 -12.77 5.98
CA TYR A 433 7.63 -12.63 4.68
C TYR A 433 9.05 -12.04 4.79
N MET A 434 9.30 -11.18 5.79
CA MET A 434 10.60 -10.55 6.05
C MET A 434 11.57 -11.46 6.82
N ALA A 435 11.04 -12.37 7.64
CA ALA A 435 11.80 -13.26 8.49
C ALA A 435 11.16 -14.67 8.48
N PRO A 436 11.36 -15.43 7.38
CA PRO A 436 10.89 -16.80 7.30
C PRO A 436 11.55 -17.67 8.38
N PHE A 437 10.90 -18.77 8.74
CA PHE A 437 11.50 -19.71 9.69
C PHE A 437 12.80 -20.28 9.11
N SER A 438 13.84 -20.30 9.93
CA SER A 438 15.13 -20.88 9.56
C SER A 438 15.83 -21.52 10.75
N LEU A 439 16.47 -22.64 10.52
CA LEU A 439 17.40 -23.26 11.46
C LEU A 439 18.80 -22.75 11.15
N GLN A 440 19.36 -22.00 12.10
CA GLN A 440 20.71 -21.49 12.04
C GLN A 440 21.69 -22.61 12.41
N ASN A 441 22.57 -22.99 11.49
CA ASN A 441 23.61 -23.97 11.76
C ASN A 441 24.93 -23.28 12.10
N ASP A 442 25.17 -23.05 13.39
CA ASP A 442 26.43 -22.50 13.87
C ASP A 442 27.51 -23.58 13.96
N ASN A 443 28.77 -23.17 14.00
CA ASN A 443 29.91 -24.08 14.16
C ASN A 443 29.77 -24.98 15.40
N ILE A 444 29.19 -24.46 16.50
CA ILE A 444 28.96 -25.23 17.73
C ILE A 444 27.92 -26.33 17.48
N LEU A 445 26.77 -25.99 16.89
CA LEU A 445 25.71 -26.97 16.63
C LEU A 445 26.17 -28.02 15.60
N ALA A 446 26.84 -27.59 14.54
CA ALA A 446 27.40 -28.49 13.53
C ALA A 446 28.44 -29.44 14.13
N SER A 447 29.33 -28.95 15.01
CA SER A 447 30.36 -29.77 15.65
C SER A 447 29.81 -30.68 16.75
N LEU A 448 28.74 -30.27 17.45
CA LEU A 448 28.03 -31.15 18.37
C LEU A 448 27.37 -32.30 17.58
N MET A 449 26.59 -31.98 16.56
CA MET A 449 25.89 -32.97 15.75
C MET A 449 26.86 -33.91 15.00
N SER A 450 28.05 -33.43 14.63
CA SER A 450 29.08 -34.26 14.00
C SER A 450 29.60 -35.42 14.87
N GLN A 451 29.31 -35.40 16.17
CA GLN A 451 29.63 -36.51 17.07
C GLN A 451 28.78 -37.76 16.80
N LEU A 452 27.59 -37.61 16.21
CA LEU A 452 26.65 -38.71 15.91
C LEU A 452 26.34 -38.85 14.42
N VAL A 453 26.23 -37.73 13.69
CA VAL A 453 25.79 -37.70 12.29
C VAL A 453 26.92 -37.12 11.43
N PRO A 454 27.26 -37.70 10.26
CA PRO A 454 28.26 -37.12 9.37
C PRO A 454 27.95 -35.65 9.04
N PRO A 455 28.97 -34.75 9.05
CA PRO A 455 28.75 -33.34 8.76
C PRO A 455 28.02 -33.09 7.44
N THR A 456 28.34 -33.84 6.38
CA THR A 456 27.70 -33.75 5.07
C THR A 456 26.19 -34.00 5.16
N THR A 457 25.79 -35.07 5.84
CA THR A 457 24.39 -35.43 6.09
C THR A 457 23.69 -34.36 6.93
N TRP A 458 24.35 -33.83 7.96
CA TRP A 458 23.78 -32.75 8.79
C TRP A 458 23.57 -31.46 8.01
N TYR A 459 24.59 -30.96 7.30
CA TYR A 459 24.48 -29.76 6.47
C TYR A 459 23.40 -29.91 5.40
N ARG A 460 23.30 -31.09 4.78
CA ARG A 460 22.27 -31.41 3.78
C ARG A 460 20.87 -31.39 4.38
N LEU A 461 20.69 -32.00 5.56
CA LEU A 461 19.43 -31.99 6.30
C LEU A 461 19.00 -30.57 6.65
N VAL A 462 19.92 -29.74 7.18
CA VAL A 462 19.61 -28.35 7.54
C VAL A 462 19.23 -27.54 6.29
N ALA A 463 19.95 -27.71 5.18
CA ALA A 463 19.60 -27.06 3.92
C ALA A 463 18.20 -27.46 3.41
N GLY A 464 17.88 -28.76 3.45
CA GLY A 464 16.56 -29.27 3.07
C GLY A 464 15.45 -28.78 3.98
N LEU A 465 15.69 -28.77 5.30
CA LEU A 465 14.73 -28.25 6.26
C LEU A 465 14.49 -26.75 6.07
N ASN A 466 15.55 -25.96 5.89
CA ASN A 466 15.43 -24.51 5.63
C ASN A 466 14.66 -24.23 4.32
N ALA A 467 14.82 -25.08 3.30
CA ALA A 467 14.02 -24.99 2.08
C ALA A 467 12.52 -25.20 2.34
N GLN A 468 12.16 -26.15 3.21
CA GLN A 468 10.76 -26.39 3.60
C GLN A 468 10.21 -25.29 4.54
N LEU A 469 11.00 -24.88 5.54
CA LEU A 469 10.63 -23.84 6.50
C LEU A 469 10.42 -22.47 5.83
N ARG A 470 11.14 -22.20 4.73
CA ARG A 470 10.94 -21.01 3.91
C ARG A 470 9.51 -20.87 3.37
N LEU A 471 8.81 -21.98 3.13
CA LEU A 471 7.43 -21.99 2.62
C LEU A 471 6.38 -21.82 3.74
N VAL A 472 6.79 -21.86 5.01
CA VAL A 472 5.89 -21.71 6.16
C VAL A 472 5.50 -20.25 6.32
N CYS A 473 4.20 -19.99 6.32
CA CYS A 473 3.65 -18.64 6.34
C CYS A 473 2.85 -18.38 7.63
N ARG A 474 3.18 -17.29 8.32
CA ARG A 474 2.42 -16.79 9.48
C ARG A 474 0.96 -16.50 9.09
N GLY A 475 0.01 -16.97 9.91
CA GLY A 475 -1.44 -16.89 9.66
C GLY A 475 -2.03 -18.12 8.97
N TRP A 476 -1.19 -18.99 8.41
CA TRP A 476 -1.56 -20.27 7.78
C TRP A 476 -0.68 -21.40 8.33
N LEU A 477 -0.27 -21.30 9.60
CA LEU A 477 0.68 -22.26 10.18
C LEU A 477 0.12 -23.68 10.18
N THR A 478 -1.20 -23.80 10.37
CA THR A 478 -1.89 -25.10 10.40
C THR A 478 -1.88 -25.85 9.06
N VAL A 479 -1.71 -25.13 7.96
CA VAL A 479 -1.66 -25.71 6.60
C VAL A 479 -0.21 -25.87 6.17
N THR A 480 0.62 -24.86 6.42
CA THR A 480 1.99 -24.79 5.90
C THR A 480 3.01 -25.62 6.70
N PHE A 481 2.77 -25.93 7.97
CA PHE A 481 3.62 -26.88 8.72
C PHE A 481 3.35 -28.35 8.36
N ARG A 482 2.23 -28.70 7.72
CA ARG A 482 1.95 -30.09 7.33
C ARG A 482 2.97 -30.66 6.34
N PRO A 483 3.34 -29.93 5.25
CA PRO A 483 4.46 -30.32 4.40
C PRO A 483 5.77 -30.56 5.18
N VAL A 484 6.09 -29.70 6.15
CA VAL A 484 7.31 -29.83 6.97
C VAL A 484 7.27 -31.10 7.81
N LEU A 485 6.17 -31.39 8.50
CA LEU A 485 6.00 -32.63 9.26
C LEU A 485 6.11 -33.87 8.37
N ARG A 486 5.51 -33.82 7.18
CA ARG A 486 5.61 -34.92 6.21
C ARG A 486 7.05 -35.14 5.77
N TRP A 487 7.76 -34.07 5.44
CA TRP A 487 9.16 -34.12 5.02
C TRP A 487 10.09 -34.61 6.15
N LEU A 488 9.85 -34.19 7.40
CA LEU A 488 10.58 -34.71 8.56
C LEU A 488 10.40 -36.23 8.72
N GLY A 489 9.18 -36.73 8.48
CA GLY A 489 8.88 -38.16 8.53
C GLY A 489 9.43 -38.98 7.37
N THR A 490 9.44 -38.43 6.14
CA THR A 490 9.85 -39.18 4.94
C THR A 490 11.32 -39.05 4.58
N HIS A 491 11.98 -37.92 4.87
CA HIS A 491 13.37 -37.66 4.48
C HIS A 491 14.30 -37.59 5.69
N ALA A 492 13.99 -36.76 6.69
CA ALA A 492 14.91 -36.50 7.81
C ALA A 492 15.05 -37.69 8.78
N ASN A 493 13.94 -38.14 9.39
CA ASN A 493 13.96 -39.18 10.41
C ASN A 493 14.49 -40.54 9.92
N PRO A 494 14.18 -41.01 8.70
CA PRO A 494 14.75 -42.26 8.19
C PRO A 494 16.29 -42.24 8.10
N ALA A 495 16.88 -41.12 7.67
CA ALA A 495 18.34 -40.98 7.58
C ALA A 495 19.00 -40.82 8.95
N LEU A 496 18.36 -40.09 9.88
CA LEU A 496 18.88 -39.88 11.23
C LEU A 496 18.74 -41.12 12.13
N ARG A 497 17.74 -41.97 11.88
CA ARG A 497 17.55 -43.21 12.64
C ARG A 497 18.74 -44.16 12.52
N ASN A 498 19.42 -44.16 11.36
CA ASN A 498 20.65 -44.93 11.15
C ASN A 498 21.80 -44.48 12.09
N HIS A 499 21.70 -43.28 12.65
CA HIS A 499 22.66 -42.67 13.57
C HIS A 499 22.11 -42.57 15.01
N GLY A 500 20.99 -43.23 15.32
CA GLY A 500 20.40 -43.26 16.66
C GLY A 500 19.71 -41.96 17.09
N VAL A 501 19.45 -41.03 16.16
CA VAL A 501 18.84 -39.71 16.45
C VAL A 501 17.45 -39.62 15.80
N ARG A 502 16.50 -39.00 16.51
CA ARG A 502 15.18 -38.66 15.99
C ARG A 502 14.87 -37.19 16.23
N ILE A 503 14.19 -36.56 15.29
CA ILE A 503 13.83 -35.14 15.37
C ILE A 503 12.32 -34.99 15.20
N GLU A 504 11.71 -34.23 16.11
CA GLU A 504 10.29 -33.88 16.04
C GLU A 504 10.09 -32.37 16.13
N LEU A 505 9.04 -31.86 15.48
CA LEU A 505 8.68 -30.45 15.54
C LEU A 505 7.99 -30.16 16.88
N ALA A 506 8.40 -29.11 17.56
CA ALA A 506 7.84 -28.71 18.85
C ALA A 506 7.59 -27.20 18.90
N TRP A 507 6.67 -26.79 19.78
CA TRP A 507 6.48 -25.38 20.13
C TRP A 507 6.79 -25.14 21.60
N PHE A 508 7.45 -24.03 21.87
CA PHE A 508 7.95 -23.62 23.16
C PHE A 508 7.19 -22.35 23.57
N ARG A 509 6.48 -22.42 24.71
CA ARG A 509 5.72 -21.27 25.22
C ARG A 509 6.70 -20.30 25.88
N SER A 510 6.77 -19.08 25.33
CA SER A 510 7.62 -18.02 25.84
C SER A 510 6.75 -16.99 26.57
N ALA A 511 6.80 -17.00 27.91
CA ALA A 511 6.24 -15.97 28.81
C ALA A 511 4.71 -15.68 28.66
N PRO A 512 4.08 -14.85 29.53
CA PRO A 512 2.62 -14.65 29.53
C PRO A 512 2.08 -13.79 28.37
N GLY A 513 2.95 -13.33 27.45
CA GLY A 513 2.61 -12.48 26.30
C GLY A 513 1.96 -13.21 25.11
N GLY A 514 1.87 -14.54 25.15
CA GLY A 514 1.21 -15.34 24.12
C GLY A 514 2.00 -15.51 22.82
N TYR A 515 3.32 -15.21 22.82
CA TYR A 515 4.22 -15.55 21.73
C TYR A 515 4.67 -17.02 21.83
N CYS A 516 4.60 -17.73 20.70
CA CYS A 516 5.03 -19.12 20.60
C CYS A 516 6.31 -19.18 19.77
N GLN A 517 7.37 -19.75 20.35
CA GLN A 517 8.58 -20.09 19.61
C GLN A 517 8.43 -21.49 19.03
N TYR A 518 8.86 -21.69 17.79
CA TYR A 518 8.85 -23.00 17.13
C TYR A 518 10.27 -23.51 16.98
N GLY A 519 10.44 -24.83 17.02
CA GLY A 519 11.75 -25.43 16.87
C GLY A 519 11.67 -26.95 16.72
N LEU A 520 12.83 -27.57 16.81
CA LEU A 520 12.98 -29.01 16.81
C LEU A 520 13.32 -29.51 18.21
N LEU A 521 12.81 -30.67 18.54
CA LEU A 521 13.19 -31.44 19.70
C LEU A 521 13.90 -32.71 19.24
N VAL A 522 15.14 -32.86 19.67
CA VAL A 522 16.04 -33.95 19.25
C VAL A 522 16.13 -34.98 20.36
N TYR A 523 15.91 -36.24 20.02
CA TYR A 523 15.85 -37.38 20.93
C TYR A 523 16.82 -38.50 20.52
N SER A 524 17.21 -39.32 21.50
CA SER A 524 17.83 -40.62 21.25
C SER A 524 16.76 -41.65 20.92
N VAL A 525 17.03 -42.53 19.95
CA VAL A 525 16.11 -43.62 19.56
C VAL A 525 15.94 -44.67 20.68
N GLU A 526 16.85 -44.73 21.65
CA GLU A 526 16.77 -45.70 22.76
C GLU A 526 15.58 -45.46 23.73
N GLU A 527 14.98 -44.27 23.76
CA GLU A 527 13.81 -43.95 24.62
C GLU A 527 12.47 -44.46 24.06
N GLU A 528 12.43 -45.05 22.86
CA GLU A 528 11.18 -45.45 22.20
C GLU A 528 10.46 -46.63 22.89
N ASN A 529 11.16 -47.41 23.74
CA ASN A 529 10.54 -48.51 24.50
C ASN A 529 9.53 -48.04 25.59
N GLY A 530 9.38 -46.73 25.82
CA GLY A 530 8.38 -46.17 26.74
C GLY A 530 7.12 -45.62 26.07
N HIS A 531 7.03 -45.61 24.74
CA HIS A 531 5.97 -44.89 24.02
C HIS A 531 5.27 -45.77 22.96
N ILE A 532 4.28 -46.57 23.39
CA ILE A 532 3.24 -47.12 22.50
C ILE A 532 1.85 -46.64 22.96
N SER A 533 1.26 -45.82 22.08
CA SER A 533 -0.14 -45.43 21.85
C SER A 533 -1.16 -45.42 23.00
N LEU A 534 -1.73 -44.24 23.27
CA LEU A 534 -3.09 -44.09 23.80
C LEU A 534 -3.97 -43.49 22.69
N GLY A 535 -4.83 -44.32 22.09
CA GLY A 535 -5.77 -43.91 21.04
C GLY A 535 -6.58 -45.06 20.43
N ASN A 536 -7.61 -45.49 21.16
CA ASN A 536 -8.74 -46.38 20.83
C ASN A 536 -8.96 -46.87 19.37
N THR A 537 -9.24 -48.18 19.21
CA THR A 537 -10.53 -48.65 18.64
C THR A 537 -10.88 -50.08 19.10
N ASN A 538 -12.14 -50.30 19.44
CA ASN A 538 -12.77 -51.57 19.82
C ASN A 538 -12.83 -52.60 18.66
N GLY A 539 -12.74 -53.90 18.96
CA GLY A 539 -13.25 -54.95 18.07
C GLY A 539 -12.55 -56.32 18.13
N ARG A 540 -12.94 -57.15 19.10
CA ARG A 540 -12.96 -58.63 19.14
C ARG A 540 -12.44 -59.39 17.90
N VAL A 541 -11.41 -60.24 18.04
CA VAL A 541 -11.44 -61.71 17.80
C VAL A 541 -10.12 -62.34 18.28
N ARG A 542 -10.28 -63.39 19.08
CA ARG A 542 -9.34 -64.37 19.63
C ARG A 542 -8.64 -65.17 18.52
N THR A 543 -7.33 -65.42 18.60
CA THR A 543 -6.72 -66.76 18.40
C THR A 543 -5.31 -66.79 19.01
N GLU A 544 -5.03 -67.91 19.66
CA GLU A 544 -3.87 -68.31 20.42
C GLU A 544 -2.56 -68.39 19.62
N LEU A 545 -1.42 -68.12 20.25
CA LEU A 545 -0.26 -69.04 20.18
C LEU A 545 0.77 -68.78 21.31
N ARG A 546 0.91 -69.80 22.18
CA ARG A 546 2.10 -70.29 22.92
C ARG A 546 3.22 -69.29 23.29
N SER A 547 3.46 -69.04 24.58
CA SER A 547 4.18 -69.89 25.56
C SER A 547 5.69 -70.01 25.32
N SER A 548 6.50 -69.55 26.29
CA SER A 548 7.78 -70.16 26.67
C SER A 548 8.45 -69.36 27.81
N LEU A 549 8.35 -69.89 29.04
CA LEU A 549 9.43 -70.10 30.03
C LEU A 549 10.26 -68.86 30.47
N ASN A 550 10.43 -68.50 31.75
CA ASN A 550 10.68 -69.36 32.91
C ASN A 550 10.35 -68.66 34.25
N THR A 551 9.72 -69.44 35.12
CA THR A 551 9.56 -69.29 36.58
C THR A 551 10.81 -69.73 37.35
N THR A 552 11.16 -69.00 38.42
CA THR A 552 11.66 -69.55 39.71
C THR A 552 11.50 -68.46 40.80
N TYR A 553 10.42 -68.45 41.58
CA TYR A 553 10.27 -69.00 42.95
C TYR A 553 11.39 -68.67 43.95
N MET A 554 11.07 -67.85 44.97
CA MET A 554 11.13 -68.23 46.40
C MET A 554 10.47 -67.14 47.27
N GLN A 555 10.00 -67.57 48.45
CA GLN A 555 8.78 -67.15 49.11
C GLN A 555 9.04 -66.68 50.57
N ASN A 556 8.01 -66.08 51.17
CA ASN A 556 7.71 -65.88 52.61
C ASN A 556 8.10 -64.51 53.21
N GLN A 557 7.16 -63.62 53.57
CA GLN A 557 6.01 -63.64 54.51
C GLN A 557 6.31 -62.69 55.68
N SER A 558 5.49 -61.65 55.87
CA SER A 558 4.80 -61.39 57.14
C SER A 558 3.71 -60.33 56.95
N ASP A 559 2.49 -60.70 57.33
CA ASP A 559 1.27 -59.89 57.41
C ASP A 559 1.25 -59.05 58.70
N TYR A 560 0.65 -57.85 58.65
CA TYR A 560 -0.40 -57.29 59.54
C TYR A 560 -0.63 -55.78 59.22
N PRO A 561 -1.81 -55.18 59.53
CA PRO A 561 -2.61 -54.48 58.51
C PRO A 561 -2.89 -52.98 58.78
N ARG A 562 -3.23 -52.27 57.70
CA ARG A 562 -4.17 -51.12 57.55
C ARG A 562 -3.92 -49.84 58.39
N GLU A 563 -3.64 -48.72 57.71
CA GLU A 563 -4.55 -47.55 57.56
C GLU A 563 -3.88 -46.38 56.81
N ASP A 564 -4.55 -45.93 55.74
CA ASP A 564 -4.64 -44.60 55.15
C ASP A 564 -3.39 -43.72 54.95
N ALA A 565 -2.85 -43.73 53.72
CA ALA A 565 -2.34 -42.51 53.06
C ALA A 565 -2.36 -42.68 51.53
N LEU A 566 -3.44 -42.19 50.94
CA LEU A 566 -3.60 -41.96 49.50
C LEU A 566 -2.57 -40.92 49.04
N LEU A 567 -2.03 -41.12 47.82
CA LEU A 567 -1.32 -40.12 46.98
C LEU A 567 0.13 -39.79 47.36
N THR A 568 1.10 -40.41 46.67
CA THR A 568 2.25 -39.73 45.99
C THR A 568 3.32 -40.75 45.56
N LEU A 569 3.02 -41.55 44.55
CA LEU A 569 4.08 -42.27 43.83
C LEU A 569 3.69 -42.40 42.37
N GLY A 570 4.02 -41.37 41.59
CA GLY A 570 3.68 -41.32 40.18
C GLY A 570 3.65 -39.90 39.63
N ASN A 571 4.71 -39.10 39.86
CA ASN A 571 4.79 -37.78 39.25
C ASN A 571 6.18 -37.37 38.75
N GLU A 572 7.20 -38.21 38.89
CA GLU A 572 8.55 -37.88 38.41
C GLU A 572 8.65 -37.91 36.87
N GLY A 573 7.85 -38.74 36.19
CA GLY A 573 7.80 -38.79 34.72
C GLY A 573 6.98 -37.67 34.06
N PHE A 574 6.04 -37.04 34.77
CA PHE A 574 5.20 -35.96 34.26
C PHE A 574 5.79 -34.56 34.48
N ALA A 575 6.68 -34.38 35.48
CA ALA A 575 7.36 -33.13 35.73
C ALA A 575 8.44 -32.81 34.67
N LYS A 576 9.19 -33.82 34.20
CA LYS A 576 10.19 -33.65 33.12
C LYS A 576 9.58 -33.21 31.79
N LYS A 577 8.32 -33.56 31.51
CA LYS A 577 7.61 -33.21 30.26
C LYS A 577 7.13 -31.77 30.17
N LYS A 578 7.11 -31.00 31.27
CA LYS A 578 6.67 -29.60 31.27
C LYS A 578 7.80 -28.60 30.93
N SER A 579 9.06 -29.03 31.04
CA SER A 579 10.22 -28.14 30.84
C SER A 579 10.65 -28.03 29.38
N TYR A 580 10.38 -29.05 28.56
CA TYR A 580 10.66 -29.06 27.13
C TYR A 580 9.33 -28.94 26.39
N GLY A 581 9.27 -28.07 25.37
CA GLY A 581 8.04 -27.63 24.70
C GLY A 581 7.07 -28.74 24.29
N GLU A 582 5.82 -28.35 24.02
CA GLU A 582 4.78 -29.29 23.58
C GLU A 582 5.06 -29.76 22.15
N LEU A 583 4.93 -31.07 21.92
CA LEU A 583 5.14 -31.70 20.62
C LEU A 583 4.03 -31.35 19.62
N ILE A 584 4.43 -30.98 18.40
CA ILE A 584 3.51 -30.70 17.31
C ILE A 584 3.34 -31.98 16.47
N ASP A 585 2.28 -32.73 16.76
CA ASP A 585 1.76 -33.79 15.89
C ASP A 585 0.62 -33.27 14.99
N ALA A 586 0.28 -34.00 13.91
CA ALA A 586 -0.80 -33.69 12.98
C ALA A 586 -2.16 -33.41 13.66
N ASN A 587 -2.40 -34.01 14.83
CA ASN A 587 -3.58 -33.78 15.66
C ASN A 587 -3.47 -32.51 16.53
N SER A 588 -2.30 -32.25 17.13
CA SER A 588 -2.01 -31.03 17.90
C SER A 588 -1.97 -29.78 17.01
N LEU A 589 -1.64 -29.95 15.73
CA LEU A 589 -1.56 -28.88 14.75
C LEU A 589 -2.90 -28.17 14.48
N ARG A 590 -4.04 -28.84 14.76
CA ARG A 590 -5.39 -28.24 14.70
C ARG A 590 -5.71 -27.35 15.90
N LYS A 591 -4.97 -27.49 17.01
CA LYS A 591 -5.17 -26.73 18.25
C LYS A 591 -4.33 -25.45 18.31
N LEU A 592 -3.46 -25.22 17.32
CA LEU A 592 -2.73 -23.96 17.18
C LEU A 592 -3.73 -22.83 16.89
N GLU A 593 -3.96 -21.97 17.88
CA GLU A 593 -4.76 -20.76 17.75
C GLU A 593 -4.03 -19.76 16.85
N ASP A 594 -4.28 -19.82 15.54
CA ASP A 594 -3.82 -18.79 14.62
C ASP A 594 -4.77 -17.58 14.76
N LYS A 595 -4.30 -16.50 15.40
CA LYS A 595 -5.09 -15.25 15.49
C LYS A 595 -5.31 -14.72 14.08
N ARG A 596 -6.52 -14.90 13.57
CA ARG A 596 -6.95 -14.50 12.21
C ARG A 596 -7.00 -12.97 12.10
N TYR A 597 -5.88 -12.36 11.77
CA TYR A 597 -5.80 -10.92 11.55
C TYR A 597 -6.07 -10.54 10.08
N ILE A 598 -6.33 -9.24 9.87
CA ILE A 598 -6.41 -8.55 8.56
C ILE A 598 -5.24 -8.90 7.62
N PHE A 599 -4.11 -9.34 8.18
CA PHE A 599 -2.95 -9.86 7.47
C PHE A 599 -3.21 -11.10 6.61
N TYR A 600 -4.34 -11.81 6.74
CA TYR A 600 -4.63 -12.99 5.91
C TYR A 600 -4.64 -12.69 4.40
N LEU A 601 -5.19 -11.54 4.00
CA LEU A 601 -5.17 -11.08 2.60
C LEU A 601 -3.73 -10.77 2.16
N LEU A 602 -2.95 -10.08 3.00
CA LEU A 602 -1.54 -9.77 2.72
C LEU A 602 -0.68 -11.04 2.63
N SER A 603 -0.92 -12.05 3.48
CA SER A 603 -0.23 -13.34 3.44
C SER A 603 -0.55 -14.14 2.17
N PHE A 604 -1.70 -13.89 1.52
CA PHE A 604 -2.01 -14.46 0.20
C PHE A 604 -1.26 -13.75 -0.92
N LEU A 605 -1.09 -12.42 -0.84
CA LEU A 605 -0.36 -11.64 -1.84
C LEU A 605 1.16 -11.80 -1.75
N VAL A 606 1.67 -12.04 -0.54
CA VAL A 606 3.08 -11.90 -0.20
C VAL A 606 3.54 -13.13 0.60
N HIS A 607 3.98 -14.17 -0.11
CA HIS A 607 4.50 -15.41 0.46
C HIS A 607 5.75 -15.88 -0.28
N ASN A 608 6.62 -16.63 0.38
CA ASN A 608 7.79 -17.24 -0.27
C ASN A 608 7.36 -18.47 -1.11
N THR A 609 8.08 -18.73 -2.21
CA THR A 609 7.72 -19.76 -3.22
C THR A 609 8.90 -20.64 -3.60
N LYS A 610 8.66 -21.85 -4.12
CA LYS A 610 9.73 -22.70 -4.67
C LYS A 610 10.48 -22.03 -5.85
N PRO A 611 11.75 -22.39 -6.12
CA PRO A 611 12.51 -21.90 -7.28
C PRO A 611 11.90 -22.38 -8.61
N ALA A 612 11.88 -21.50 -9.63
CA ALA A 612 11.27 -21.73 -10.95
C ALA A 612 12.29 -21.97 -12.09
N GLY A 613 13.59 -21.98 -11.76
CA GLY A 613 14.61 -22.58 -12.60
C GLY A 613 15.10 -21.82 -13.83
N HIS A 614 14.82 -20.51 -13.94
CA HIS A 614 15.27 -19.63 -15.03
C HIS A 614 15.88 -18.33 -14.48
N GLN A 615 17.10 -18.40 -13.95
CA GLN A 615 17.72 -17.30 -13.19
C GLN A 615 17.90 -16.02 -14.02
N ASP A 616 18.44 -16.14 -15.24
CA ASP A 616 18.80 -14.97 -16.06
C ASP A 616 17.59 -14.26 -16.68
N LEU A 617 16.61 -15.04 -17.17
CA LEU A 617 15.37 -14.50 -17.71
C LEU A 617 14.57 -13.76 -16.63
N VAL A 618 14.43 -14.38 -15.45
CA VAL A 618 13.71 -13.76 -14.32
C VAL A 618 14.46 -12.52 -13.81
N GLY A 619 15.79 -12.54 -13.78
CA GLY A 619 16.60 -11.38 -13.41
C GLY A 619 16.41 -10.18 -14.36
N LEU A 620 16.33 -10.42 -15.67
CA LEU A 620 16.09 -9.38 -16.68
C LEU A 620 14.68 -8.79 -16.54
N VAL A 621 13.67 -9.66 -16.37
CA VAL A 621 12.27 -9.22 -16.14
C VAL A 621 12.18 -8.36 -14.88
N ILE A 622 12.94 -8.67 -13.83
CA ILE A 622 12.99 -7.87 -12.60
C ILE A 622 13.59 -6.48 -12.82
N SER A 623 14.67 -6.37 -13.61
CA SER A 623 15.22 -5.07 -13.99
C SER A 623 14.20 -4.23 -14.77
N MET A 624 13.42 -4.85 -15.67
CA MET A 624 12.32 -4.16 -16.36
C MET A 624 11.22 -3.71 -15.38
N LEU A 625 10.80 -4.56 -14.45
CA LEU A 625 9.76 -4.23 -13.46
C LEU A 625 10.21 -3.10 -12.53
N LEU A 626 11.47 -3.09 -12.12
CA LEU A 626 12.05 -2.02 -11.31
C LEU A 626 12.07 -0.67 -12.03
N LEU A 627 12.47 -0.66 -13.30
CA LEU A 627 12.44 0.54 -14.13
C LEU A 627 11.00 0.98 -14.44
N GLY A 628 10.08 0.03 -14.64
CA GLY A 628 8.66 0.30 -14.80
C GLY A 628 8.06 1.00 -13.58
N ASP A 629 8.40 0.55 -12.37
CA ASP A 629 8.01 1.20 -11.11
C ASP A 629 8.53 2.63 -11.04
N PHE A 630 9.78 2.86 -11.43
CA PHE A 630 10.36 4.20 -11.49
C PHE A 630 9.66 5.10 -12.51
N SER A 631 9.39 4.60 -13.71
CA SER A 631 8.66 5.34 -14.73
C SER A 631 7.24 5.68 -14.29
N LEU A 632 6.52 4.76 -13.63
CA LEU A 632 5.19 5.03 -13.08
C LEU A 632 5.23 6.14 -12.03
N VAL A 633 6.23 6.12 -11.13
CA VAL A 633 6.41 7.20 -10.14
C VAL A 633 6.72 8.54 -10.81
N LEU A 634 7.58 8.57 -11.84
CA LEU A 634 7.90 9.80 -12.56
C LEU A 634 6.69 10.36 -13.32
N LEU A 635 5.93 9.51 -14.01
CA LEU A 635 4.74 9.92 -14.75
C LEU A 635 3.63 10.39 -13.82
N THR A 636 3.46 9.75 -12.66
CA THR A 636 2.48 10.20 -11.64
C THR A 636 2.87 11.53 -11.02
N LEU A 637 4.16 11.78 -10.76
CA LEU A 637 4.65 13.09 -10.31
C LEU A 637 4.45 14.18 -11.36
N LEU A 638 4.75 13.90 -12.63
CA LEU A 638 4.50 14.82 -13.75
C LEU A 638 3.01 15.16 -13.87
N GLN A 639 2.13 14.15 -13.71
CA GLN A 639 0.69 14.35 -13.73
C GLN A 639 0.22 15.21 -12.55
N LEU A 640 0.69 14.94 -11.33
CA LEU A 640 0.32 15.73 -10.15
C LEU A 640 0.78 17.19 -10.29
N TYR A 641 1.98 17.42 -10.84
CA TYR A 641 2.50 18.75 -11.13
C TYR A 641 1.60 19.54 -12.07
N SER A 642 1.01 18.88 -13.08
CA SER A 642 0.10 19.53 -14.03
C SER A 642 -1.22 20.02 -13.39
N VAL A 643 -1.63 19.44 -12.25
CA VAL A 643 -2.89 19.75 -11.57
C VAL A 643 -2.69 20.81 -10.48
N SER A 644 -1.80 20.58 -9.51
CA SER A 644 -1.56 21.52 -8.40
C SER A 644 -0.21 21.31 -7.73
N LEU A 645 0.59 22.38 -7.58
CA LEU A 645 1.77 22.39 -6.72
C LEU A 645 1.42 22.09 -5.25
N VAL A 646 0.20 22.45 -4.81
CA VAL A 646 -0.28 22.15 -3.45
C VAL A 646 -0.62 20.66 -3.34
N ASP A 647 -1.21 20.04 -4.36
CA ASP A 647 -1.49 18.60 -4.35
C ASP A 647 -0.20 17.77 -4.47
N VAL A 648 0.78 18.23 -5.26
CA VAL A 648 2.13 17.66 -5.25
C VAL A 648 2.73 17.75 -3.85
N SER A 649 2.65 18.92 -3.21
CA SER A 649 3.17 19.10 -1.86
C SER A 649 2.42 18.19 -0.87
N LEU A 650 1.10 18.08 -0.95
CA LEU A 650 0.29 17.30 -0.03
C LEU A 650 0.51 15.79 -0.20
N VAL A 651 0.63 15.29 -1.43
CA VAL A 651 1.01 13.90 -1.73
C VAL A 651 2.45 13.61 -1.30
N VAL A 652 3.37 14.55 -1.55
CA VAL A 652 4.79 14.45 -1.16
C VAL A 652 5.02 14.73 0.33
N PHE A 653 4.09 15.30 1.09
CA PHE A 653 4.26 15.55 2.55
C PHE A 653 3.42 14.60 3.43
N ILE A 654 2.26 14.12 2.96
CA ILE A 654 1.42 13.16 3.70
C ILE A 654 1.83 11.71 3.39
N ILE A 655 2.36 11.43 2.18
CA ILE A 655 2.78 10.07 1.76
C ILE A 655 4.15 10.09 1.04
N PRO A 656 5.20 10.68 1.64
CA PRO A 656 6.39 11.19 0.92
C PRO A 656 7.35 10.10 0.43
N LEU A 657 7.62 9.14 1.31
CA LEU A 657 8.79 8.28 1.17
C LEU A 657 8.39 6.92 0.60
N GLY A 658 7.15 6.48 0.82
CA GLY A 658 6.66 5.21 0.28
C GLY A 658 6.75 5.13 -1.25
N ILE A 659 6.43 6.23 -1.96
CA ILE A 659 6.37 6.27 -3.43
C ILE A 659 7.77 6.33 -4.06
N LEU A 660 8.70 7.09 -3.45
CA LEU A 660 10.05 7.29 -3.98
C LEU A 660 11.05 6.19 -3.58
N LEU A 661 10.84 5.52 -2.45
CA LEU A 661 11.75 4.50 -1.91
C LEU A 661 11.75 3.10 -2.57
N PRO A 662 10.75 2.63 -3.36
CA PRO A 662 10.80 1.28 -3.94
C PRO A 662 11.97 1.15 -4.92
N PHE A 663 12.23 2.18 -5.72
CA PHE A 663 13.32 2.19 -6.69
C PHE A 663 14.71 2.08 -6.05
N PRO A 664 15.12 2.94 -5.09
CA PRO A 664 16.42 2.82 -4.44
C PRO A 664 16.55 1.52 -3.63
N VAL A 665 15.47 1.03 -3.00
CA VAL A 665 15.48 -0.27 -2.31
C VAL A 665 15.68 -1.41 -3.31
N GLY A 666 15.01 -1.36 -4.47
CA GLY A 666 15.17 -2.35 -5.54
C GLY A 666 16.55 -2.33 -6.18
N ILE A 667 17.14 -1.15 -6.41
CA ILE A 667 18.53 -1.04 -6.93
C ILE A 667 19.51 -1.60 -5.91
N ASN A 668 19.34 -1.25 -4.63
CA ASN A 668 20.18 -1.82 -3.58
C ASN A 668 20.04 -3.35 -3.52
N ALA A 669 18.83 -3.90 -3.71
CA ALA A 669 18.63 -5.34 -3.81
C ALA A 669 19.36 -5.94 -5.03
N LEU A 670 19.31 -5.28 -6.18
CA LEU A 670 19.93 -5.73 -7.43
C LEU A 670 21.47 -5.69 -7.40
N PHE A 671 22.08 -4.77 -6.65
CA PHE A 671 23.54 -4.62 -6.58
C PHE A 671 24.18 -5.14 -5.30
N SER A 672 23.42 -5.50 -4.27
CA SER A 672 23.96 -6.08 -3.02
C SER A 672 24.33 -7.56 -3.14
N HIS A 673 24.29 -8.13 -4.35
CA HIS A 673 24.62 -9.53 -4.60
C HIS A 673 26.06 -9.86 -4.21
N GLY A 674 26.21 -10.90 -3.37
CA GLY A 674 27.47 -11.54 -3.09
C GLY A 674 27.23 -12.98 -2.59
N PRO A 675 28.06 -13.96 -2.97
CA PRO A 675 27.86 -15.39 -2.68
C PRO A 675 27.83 -15.70 -1.17
N ARG A 676 28.35 -14.81 -0.32
CA ARG A 676 28.40 -14.98 1.16
C ARG A 676 27.26 -14.30 1.94
N ARG A 677 26.27 -13.66 1.30
CA ARG A 677 25.21 -12.87 1.99
C ARG A 677 23.76 -13.17 1.52
N SER A 678 23.46 -14.42 1.16
CA SER A 678 22.15 -14.86 0.63
C SER A 678 20.95 -14.49 1.52
N ALA A 679 21.02 -14.68 2.84
CA ALA A 679 19.92 -14.41 3.76
C ALA A 679 19.58 -12.91 3.94
N GLY A 680 20.53 -12.01 3.64
CA GLY A 680 20.29 -10.56 3.68
C GLY A 680 19.59 -10.05 2.41
N LEU A 681 19.83 -10.70 1.27
CA LEU A 681 19.34 -10.31 -0.06
C LEU A 681 17.82 -10.46 -0.19
N ALA A 682 17.28 -11.58 0.26
CA ALA A 682 15.84 -11.83 0.22
C ALA A 682 15.04 -10.74 0.95
N ARG A 683 15.58 -10.22 2.05
CA ARG A 683 14.92 -9.18 2.84
C ARG A 683 14.81 -7.86 2.09
N PHE A 684 15.80 -7.48 1.28
CA PHE A 684 15.73 -6.26 0.47
C PHE A 684 14.72 -6.38 -0.67
N TYR A 685 14.67 -7.51 -1.37
CA TYR A 685 13.66 -7.78 -2.39
C TYR A 685 12.24 -7.82 -1.80
N ALA A 686 12.10 -8.48 -0.67
CA ALA A 686 10.84 -8.58 0.03
C ALA A 686 10.39 -7.19 0.55
N LEU A 687 11.33 -6.33 0.96
CA LEU A 687 11.04 -4.94 1.35
C LEU A 687 10.61 -4.09 0.16
N TRP A 688 11.26 -4.24 -1.00
CA TRP A 688 10.83 -3.60 -2.24
C TRP A 688 9.41 -4.03 -2.62
N ASN A 689 9.10 -5.33 -2.52
CA ASN A 689 7.77 -5.85 -2.85
C ASN A 689 6.67 -5.27 -1.94
N ILE A 690 6.90 -5.23 -0.61
CA ILE A 690 5.94 -4.63 0.34
C ILE A 690 5.73 -3.14 0.06
N THR A 691 6.81 -2.38 -0.16
CA THR A 691 6.70 -0.93 -0.40
C THR A 691 6.00 -0.60 -1.71
N SER A 692 6.29 -1.38 -2.75
CA SER A 692 5.62 -1.30 -4.04
C SER A 692 4.11 -1.59 -3.94
N LEU A 693 3.71 -2.55 -3.09
CA LEU A 693 2.30 -2.85 -2.82
C LEU A 693 1.58 -1.73 -2.06
N ILE A 694 2.22 -1.18 -1.02
CA ILE A 694 1.69 -0.05 -0.25
C ILE A 694 1.39 1.14 -1.17
N ASN A 695 2.25 1.40 -2.17
CA ASN A 695 2.03 2.48 -3.13
C ASN A 695 0.77 2.31 -3.97
N VAL A 696 0.44 1.09 -4.36
CA VAL A 696 -0.79 0.82 -5.12
C VAL A 696 -2.02 0.98 -4.24
N VAL A 697 -1.96 0.56 -2.98
CA VAL A 697 -3.05 0.79 -2.01
C VAL A 697 -3.25 2.28 -1.77
N VAL A 698 -2.16 3.05 -1.63
CA VAL A 698 -2.20 4.51 -1.51
C VAL A 698 -2.82 5.16 -2.75
N ALA A 699 -2.37 4.78 -3.94
CA ALA A 699 -2.92 5.30 -5.19
C ALA A 699 -4.42 5.01 -5.31
N PHE A 700 -4.86 3.81 -4.92
CA PHE A 700 -6.26 3.43 -4.86
C PHE A 700 -7.06 4.30 -3.87
N LEU A 701 -6.51 4.53 -2.66
CA LEU A 701 -7.15 5.34 -1.63
C LEU A 701 -7.28 6.81 -2.06
N CYS A 702 -6.23 7.37 -2.68
CA CYS A 702 -6.25 8.72 -3.24
C CYS A 702 -7.30 8.84 -4.37
N GLY A 703 -7.37 7.85 -5.27
CA GLY A 703 -8.40 7.79 -6.31
C GLY A 703 -9.82 7.73 -5.73
N TYR A 704 -10.02 6.92 -4.69
CA TYR A 704 -11.30 6.79 -3.99
C TYR A 704 -11.73 8.08 -3.29
N ILE A 705 -10.82 8.74 -2.58
CA ILE A 705 -11.09 10.01 -1.89
C ILE A 705 -11.46 11.11 -2.89
N ASN A 706 -10.76 11.21 -4.02
CA ASN A 706 -11.08 12.18 -5.07
C ASN A 706 -12.42 11.90 -5.75
N HIS A 707 -12.82 10.63 -5.88
CA HIS A 707 -14.14 10.31 -6.40
C HIS A 707 -15.26 10.72 -5.42
N ASN A 708 -15.09 10.44 -4.13
CA ASN A 708 -16.08 10.76 -3.09
C ASN A 708 -16.17 12.26 -2.77
N SER A 709 -15.07 13.00 -2.82
CA SER A 709 -15.10 14.46 -2.67
C SER A 709 -15.88 15.12 -3.81
N ARG A 710 -15.87 14.52 -5.00
CA ARG A 710 -16.57 15.01 -6.19
C ARG A 710 -18.08 14.69 -6.19
N SER A 711 -18.50 13.58 -5.56
CA SER A 711 -19.93 13.26 -5.41
C SER A 711 -20.65 14.13 -4.36
N SER A 712 -19.90 14.69 -3.41
CA SER A 712 -20.44 15.53 -2.33
C SER A 712 -20.51 17.02 -2.65
N SER A 713 -19.78 17.52 -3.65
CA SER A 713 -19.78 18.93 -4.05
C SER A 713 -20.55 19.19 -5.36
N SER A 714 -21.89 19.19 -5.31
CA SER A 714 -22.74 19.69 -6.42
C SER A 714 -22.77 21.23 -6.51
N ILE A 715 -21.86 21.93 -5.81
CA ILE A 715 -21.82 23.38 -5.73
C ILE A 715 -20.43 23.86 -6.15
N ARG A 716 -20.35 24.28 -7.43
CA ARG A 716 -19.35 25.18 -8.05
C ARG A 716 -17.95 25.25 -7.39
N THR A 717 -17.07 24.31 -7.74
CA THR A 717 -15.62 24.59 -7.90
C THR A 717 -15.02 23.59 -8.90
N PRO A 718 -14.76 23.97 -10.16
CA PRO A 718 -14.20 23.10 -11.20
C PRO A 718 -12.66 23.14 -11.22
N SER A 719 -11.99 23.01 -10.07
CA SER A 719 -10.53 23.21 -9.96
C SER A 719 -9.72 21.94 -9.63
N LEU A 720 -10.34 20.78 -9.50
CA LEU A 720 -9.64 19.53 -9.18
C LEU A 720 -10.14 18.40 -10.11
N GLN A 721 -9.52 18.32 -11.29
CA GLN A 721 -9.72 17.21 -12.22
C GLN A 721 -8.40 16.45 -12.47
N PRO A 722 -7.86 15.71 -11.48
CA PRO A 722 -6.79 14.77 -11.71
C PRO A 722 -7.41 13.43 -12.14
N TRP A 723 -6.98 12.94 -13.30
CA TRP A 723 -7.26 11.61 -13.87
C TRP A 723 -8.51 11.55 -14.76
N ASN A 724 -8.33 11.87 -16.04
CA ASN A 724 -9.24 11.41 -17.08
C ASN A 724 -8.45 11.14 -18.37
N ILE A 725 -7.73 10.01 -18.39
CA ILE A 725 -7.27 9.42 -19.64
C ILE A 725 -8.48 8.65 -20.19
N ASN A 726 -9.29 9.36 -20.97
CA ASN A 726 -10.22 8.81 -21.97
C ASN A 726 -11.19 7.68 -21.53
N MET A 727 -11.65 7.67 -20.28
CA MET A 727 -12.73 6.78 -19.83
C MET A 727 -13.83 7.58 -19.14
N ASP A 728 -15.08 7.17 -19.34
CA ASP A 728 -16.25 7.80 -18.75
C ASP A 728 -16.10 7.93 -17.23
N GLU A 729 -16.72 8.96 -16.64
CA GLU A 729 -16.59 9.33 -15.21
C GLU A 729 -16.95 8.20 -14.21
N SER A 730 -17.48 7.06 -14.69
CA SER A 730 -17.80 5.84 -13.94
C SER A 730 -16.67 4.80 -13.80
N GLU A 731 -15.50 5.00 -14.42
CA GLU A 731 -14.47 3.94 -14.59
C GLU A 731 -13.13 4.22 -13.89
N TRP A 732 -13.11 5.10 -12.88
CA TRP A 732 -11.89 5.44 -12.11
C TRP A 732 -11.16 4.24 -11.48
N TRP A 733 -11.89 3.14 -11.23
CA TRP A 733 -11.39 1.94 -10.57
C TRP A 733 -10.62 1.00 -11.51
N ILE A 734 -10.74 1.13 -12.84
CA ILE A 734 -10.14 0.21 -13.82
C ILE A 734 -8.62 0.27 -13.77
N PHE A 735 -8.04 1.48 -13.82
CA PHE A 735 -6.59 1.66 -13.82
C PHE A 735 -5.94 1.22 -12.49
N PRO A 736 -6.43 1.63 -11.30
CA PRO A 736 -5.96 1.09 -10.02
C PRO A 736 -6.10 -0.43 -9.91
N SER A 737 -7.21 -1.02 -10.39
CA SER A 737 -7.40 -2.47 -10.37
C SER A 737 -6.41 -3.20 -11.28
N GLY A 738 -6.13 -2.64 -12.47
CA GLY A 738 -5.09 -3.13 -13.37
C GLY A 738 -3.69 -3.07 -12.74
N LEU A 739 -3.38 -2.00 -11.99
CA LEU A 739 -2.13 -1.90 -11.23
C LEU A 739 -2.04 -2.96 -10.13
N VAL A 740 -3.12 -3.24 -9.40
CA VAL A 740 -3.14 -4.32 -8.39
C VAL A 740 -2.85 -5.67 -9.04
N LEU A 741 -3.45 -5.97 -10.19
CA LEU A 741 -3.18 -7.22 -10.94
C LEU A 741 -1.74 -7.30 -11.44
N CYS A 742 -1.19 -6.19 -11.96
CA CYS A 742 0.21 -6.11 -12.36
C CYS A 742 1.15 -6.36 -11.16
N LYS A 743 0.84 -5.79 -9.99
CA LYS A 743 1.62 -6.01 -8.77
C LYS A 743 1.53 -7.42 -8.23
N LEU A 744 0.39 -8.08 -8.35
CA LEU A 744 0.23 -9.50 -8.01
C LEU A 744 1.16 -10.37 -8.85
N PHE A 745 1.27 -10.08 -10.15
CA PHE A 745 2.20 -10.80 -11.01
C PHE A 745 3.66 -10.48 -10.69
N GLN A 746 3.98 -9.20 -10.47
CA GLN A 746 5.30 -8.75 -10.04
C GLN A 746 5.74 -9.41 -8.72
N SER A 747 4.84 -9.52 -7.73
CA SER A 747 5.17 -10.11 -6.44
C SER A 747 5.60 -11.58 -6.59
N GLN A 748 4.88 -12.35 -7.41
CA GLN A 748 5.20 -13.75 -7.68
C GLN A 748 6.54 -13.91 -8.41
N LEU A 749 6.81 -13.05 -9.41
CA LEU A 749 8.09 -13.07 -10.12
C LEU A 749 9.28 -12.74 -9.20
N ILE A 750 9.13 -11.75 -8.31
CA ILE A 750 10.14 -11.43 -7.30
C ILE A 750 10.38 -12.63 -6.38
N ASN A 751 9.32 -13.29 -5.92
CA ASN A 751 9.43 -14.46 -5.04
C ASN A 751 10.17 -15.63 -5.72
N TRP A 752 9.92 -15.87 -7.01
CA TRP A 752 10.67 -16.87 -7.79
C TRP A 752 12.14 -16.50 -7.94
N HIS A 753 12.46 -15.21 -8.16
CA HIS A 753 13.84 -14.78 -8.25
C HIS A 753 14.59 -14.96 -6.94
N VAL A 754 14.01 -14.48 -5.84
CA VAL A 754 14.59 -14.64 -4.50
C VAL A 754 14.81 -16.12 -4.19
N ALA A 755 13.84 -16.98 -4.55
CA ALA A 755 13.97 -18.42 -4.35
C ALA A 755 15.13 -19.03 -5.15
N ASN A 756 15.30 -18.63 -6.42
CA ASN A 756 16.41 -19.09 -7.25
C ASN A 756 17.77 -18.61 -6.71
N LEU A 757 17.82 -17.42 -6.10
CA LEU A 757 19.04 -16.85 -5.54
C LEU A 757 19.46 -17.51 -4.22
N GLU A 758 18.50 -17.81 -3.35
CA GLU A 758 18.78 -18.45 -2.06
C GLU A 758 19.05 -19.95 -2.20
N ILE A 759 18.35 -20.62 -3.14
CA ILE A 759 18.38 -22.07 -3.29
C ILE A 759 18.83 -22.40 -4.72
N GLN A 760 20.15 -22.56 -4.87
CA GLN A 760 20.75 -22.96 -6.14
C GLN A 760 20.54 -24.45 -6.43
N ASP A 761 20.60 -25.28 -5.38
CA ASP A 761 20.42 -26.72 -5.52
C ASP A 761 18.94 -27.12 -5.47
N ARG A 762 18.43 -27.59 -6.60
CA ARG A 762 17.02 -27.97 -6.78
C ARG A 762 16.69 -29.33 -6.17
N SER A 763 17.69 -30.19 -5.95
CA SER A 763 17.48 -31.52 -5.36
C SER A 763 16.97 -31.44 -3.91
N LEU A 764 17.13 -30.28 -3.24
CA LEU A 764 16.54 -29.99 -1.93
C LEU A 764 15.00 -30.05 -1.90
N TYR A 765 14.33 -29.92 -3.04
CA TYR A 765 12.88 -30.04 -3.17
C TYR A 765 12.43 -31.36 -3.81
N SER A 766 13.35 -32.31 -4.01
CA SER A 766 13.01 -33.65 -4.48
C SER A 766 12.05 -34.34 -3.51
N ASP A 767 11.03 -34.99 -4.05
CA ASP A 767 10.18 -35.91 -3.29
C ASP A 767 10.79 -37.33 -3.21
N ASP A 768 11.82 -37.61 -4.02
CA ASP A 768 12.59 -38.86 -4.00
C ASP A 768 13.73 -38.78 -2.98
N PHE A 769 13.75 -39.75 -2.05
CA PHE A 769 14.70 -39.86 -0.95
C PHE A 769 16.14 -39.99 -1.44
N GLU A 770 16.38 -40.84 -2.44
CA GLU A 770 17.73 -41.12 -2.95
C GLU A 770 18.27 -39.96 -3.80
N LEU A 771 17.40 -39.18 -4.44
CA LEU A 771 17.81 -37.99 -5.19
C LEU A 771 18.10 -36.80 -4.25
N PHE A 772 17.51 -36.79 -3.05
CA PHE A 772 17.71 -35.74 -2.06
C PHE A 772 19.06 -35.86 -1.34
N TRP A 773 19.40 -37.07 -0.88
CA TRP A 773 20.64 -37.37 -0.14
C TRP A 773 21.84 -37.47 -1.07
#